data_AF-A0A4R1YY22-F1
#
_entry.id   AF-A0A4R1YY22-F1
#
_cell.length_a   1.000
_cell.length_b   1.000
_cell.length_c   1.000
_cell.angle_alpha   90.00
_cell.angle_beta   90.00
_cell.angle_gamma   90.00
#
_symmetry.space_group_name_H-M   'P 1'
#
loop_
_entity.id
_entity.type
_entity.pdbx_description
1 polymer ?
#
loop_
_entity_poly.entity_id
_entity_poly.type
_entity_poly.pdbx_seq_one_letter_code
_entity_poly.pdbx_strand_id
1 'polypeptide(L)'
;MVMKTPGVYIVEKNAFPNSVVQVATAVPAFIGYTEMARNGNVSLQMTPWRISSMSEFHSYFGGPPQPLFKIEPWKAFDGISPLSAEGADKPPALPRASFITRGPRGEEKYELIQINPAYALYGAMRLFFQNGGGACYVTSIGGYGEDIDAERMMAAIDRLKKEPEPTMVVIPETTRLVRQNAVKVQQAMLMHCGTAMKNRFAILDISGGHLPQQDPLGNPVATFRNDIGINDLDFGAAYYPWVNTSIFQSRDFTYENIDPPSRQALIGLMKRSVGRVAELADEIRRISAPVVSGDFTISVPKGGTVALTTADISAKDDDSAAEGLTYTVESDTGAMAGKLQLDGKDATSFTQADLEAGKIAFVHDGESRSGRFDLVVTDENEIATDALTLGVEVVGGLLDATAIAAQTAVEIDVSSDHPDGDAASVKLLDADDESGKTRTVSGAGIWSVAKNGKVKFTPETAFAGPAALASYTIEVGGTPTAPQELRVLMAGEATGTGLAGPSPATIDKTLRAVVPLYTEVMNEIASYMNAMPPAAALAGIYTMVDNTRGVWKAPANVSMNSVVAPMVNIDHAEQENLNVSTTGKSINAIRPFVGEGTLVWGARTLDGNSLDWRYINVRRTMIMIEESIRLAAKAYVFEPNTSATWVTMRSLIENFLTSVWKQGGLAGAVPDDAFSVHVGLGETMTPVDILEGILRITVLVAVTRPAEFIEITFQQQMQKS
;
A
#
# COMPACT_ATOMS: atom_id res chain seq x y z
N MET A 1 9.75 -45.06 42.86
CA MET A 1 10.21 -44.92 44.26
C MET A 1 10.10 -46.29 44.92
N VAL A 2 11.20 -46.88 45.41
CA VAL A 2 11.13 -48.13 46.18
C VAL A 2 10.63 -47.76 47.58
N MET A 3 9.42 -48.16 47.94
CA MET A 3 8.82 -47.85 49.24
C MET A 3 9.54 -48.63 50.35
N LYS A 4 10.11 -47.92 51.34
CA LYS A 4 10.97 -48.51 52.39
C LYS A 4 10.33 -48.56 53.78
N THR A 5 9.11 -48.05 53.96
CA THR A 5 8.41 -48.09 55.25
C THR A 5 6.90 -48.31 55.10
N PRO A 6 6.22 -48.96 56.07
CA PRO A 6 4.77 -49.11 56.05
C PRO A 6 4.07 -47.75 56.25
N GLY A 7 3.19 -47.37 55.31
CA GLY A 7 2.44 -46.10 55.35
C GLY A 7 1.52 -45.91 54.13
N VAL A 8 0.66 -44.89 54.16
CA VAL A 8 -0.17 -44.49 53.02
C VAL A 8 0.60 -43.47 52.18
N TYR A 9 0.80 -43.77 50.90
CA TYR A 9 1.47 -42.89 49.94
C TYR A 9 0.46 -42.36 48.93
N ILE A 10 0.40 -41.04 48.77
CA ILE A 10 -0.35 -40.40 47.69
C ILE A 10 0.62 -40.18 46.53
N VAL A 11 0.29 -40.73 45.37
CA VAL A 11 1.06 -40.53 44.13
C VAL A 11 0.14 -39.81 43.16
N GLU A 12 0.42 -38.54 42.88
CA GLU A 12 -0.19 -37.85 41.76
C GLU A 12 0.43 -38.35 40.47
N LYS A 13 -0.31 -39.20 39.77
CA LYS A 13 -0.04 -39.53 38.37
C LYS A 13 -0.85 -38.56 37.52
N ASN A 14 -0.20 -37.84 36.62
CA ASN A 14 -0.91 -37.03 35.64
C ASN A 14 -1.80 -37.95 34.80
N ALA A 15 -3.12 -37.73 34.88
CA ALA A 15 -4.11 -38.66 34.31
C ALA A 15 -4.30 -38.47 32.79
N PHE A 16 -3.82 -37.36 32.23
CA PHE A 16 -4.02 -37.00 30.83
C PHE A 16 -2.66 -36.83 30.14
N PRO A 17 -2.34 -37.65 29.13
CA PRO A 17 -1.17 -37.41 28.28
C PRO A 17 -1.39 -36.17 27.41
N ASN A 18 -0.30 -35.59 26.90
CA ASN A 18 -0.36 -34.55 25.87
C ASN A 18 -1.16 -35.07 24.65
N SER A 19 -1.92 -34.19 24.00
CA SER A 19 -2.65 -34.51 22.76
C SER A 19 -1.99 -33.86 21.55
N VAL A 20 -2.02 -34.52 20.39
CA VAL A 20 -1.70 -33.82 19.14
C VAL A 20 -2.83 -32.85 18.84
N VAL A 21 -2.48 -31.60 18.60
CA VAL A 21 -3.41 -30.58 18.11
C VAL A 21 -3.07 -30.30 16.66
N GLN A 22 -4.10 -30.15 15.83
CA GLN A 22 -3.95 -29.76 14.44
C GLN A 22 -3.27 -28.39 14.36
N VAL A 23 -2.21 -28.28 13.56
CA VAL A 23 -1.57 -26.99 13.27
C VAL A 23 -2.42 -26.14 12.34
N ALA A 24 -2.18 -24.82 12.34
CA ALA A 24 -2.78 -23.93 11.36
C ALA A 24 -2.44 -24.43 9.94
N THR A 25 -3.38 -24.33 9.00
CA THR A 25 -3.18 -24.72 7.59
C THR A 25 -3.31 -23.54 6.63
N ALA A 26 -3.80 -22.41 7.13
CA ALA A 26 -4.38 -21.32 6.35
C ALA A 26 -3.78 -19.95 6.72
N VAL A 27 -2.44 -19.86 6.83
CA VAL A 27 -1.73 -18.62 7.16
C VAL A 27 -0.69 -18.32 6.07
N PRO A 28 -1.04 -17.55 5.04
CA PRO A 28 -0.08 -17.17 4.00
C PRO A 28 0.91 -16.12 4.47
N ALA A 29 2.12 -16.16 3.91
CA ALA A 29 3.08 -15.07 3.95
C ALA A 29 3.17 -14.40 2.58
N PHE A 30 2.91 -13.10 2.56
CA PHE A 30 3.06 -12.23 1.41
C PHE A 30 4.35 -11.43 1.51
N ILE A 31 5.05 -11.29 0.38
CA ILE A 31 6.26 -10.48 0.27
C ILE A 31 6.05 -9.47 -0.86
N GLY A 32 6.39 -8.20 -0.61
CA GLY A 32 6.44 -7.19 -1.65
C GLY A 32 6.59 -5.76 -1.16
N TYR A 33 6.33 -4.78 -2.02
CA TYR A 33 6.52 -3.36 -1.72
C TYR A 33 5.25 -2.72 -1.17
N THR A 34 5.43 -1.76 -0.27
CA THR A 34 4.35 -1.08 0.44
C THR A 34 4.61 0.43 0.50
N GLU A 35 3.60 1.23 0.80
CA GLU A 35 3.78 2.69 0.95
C GLU A 35 4.69 3.01 2.14
N MET A 36 4.45 2.32 3.25
CA MET A 36 5.23 2.43 4.47
C MET A 36 5.42 1.04 5.10
N ALA A 37 6.22 0.95 6.16
CA ALA A 37 6.32 -0.27 6.97
C ALA A 37 6.71 0.12 8.39
N ARG A 38 5.71 0.38 9.25
CA ARG A 38 5.94 0.82 10.63
C ARG A 38 4.82 0.44 11.58
N ASN A 39 5.16 0.25 12.85
CA ASN A 39 4.23 0.16 13.97
C ASN A 39 4.61 1.25 14.98
N GLY A 40 3.87 2.37 14.97
CA GLY A 40 4.28 3.58 15.69
C GLY A 40 5.66 4.05 15.22
N ASN A 41 6.62 4.08 16.14
CA ASN A 41 8.00 4.48 15.86
C ASN A 41 8.92 3.30 15.46
N VAL A 42 8.39 2.07 15.41
CA VAL A 42 9.17 0.87 15.08
C VAL A 42 9.06 0.58 13.59
N SER A 43 10.19 0.50 12.89
CA SER A 43 10.21 0.07 11.48
C SER A 43 9.87 -1.41 11.35
N LEU A 44 9.06 -1.74 10.36
CA LEU A 44 8.70 -3.11 9.96
C LEU A 44 9.38 -3.53 8.63
N GLN A 45 10.30 -2.71 8.10
CA GLN A 45 11.04 -3.07 6.88
C GLN A 45 11.77 -4.40 7.05
N MET A 46 11.69 -5.27 6.04
CA MET A 46 12.29 -6.61 6.01
C MET A 46 11.91 -7.49 7.23
N THR A 47 10.79 -7.22 7.86
CA THR A 47 10.30 -7.94 9.04
C THR A 47 8.93 -8.54 8.73
N PRO A 48 8.79 -9.87 8.73
CA PRO A 48 7.49 -10.50 8.60
C PRO A 48 6.57 -10.05 9.74
N TRP A 49 5.44 -9.43 9.39
CA TRP A 49 4.51 -8.90 10.37
C TRP A 49 3.12 -9.49 10.16
N ARG A 50 2.56 -10.00 11.26
CA ARG A 50 1.25 -10.67 11.23
C ARG A 50 0.13 -9.63 11.26
N ILE A 51 -0.79 -9.78 10.31
CA ILE A 51 -2.03 -8.99 10.23
C ILE A 51 -3.23 -9.91 10.03
N SER A 52 -4.43 -9.38 10.23
CA SER A 52 -5.71 -10.10 10.17
C SER A 52 -6.75 -9.40 9.29
N SER A 53 -6.49 -8.18 8.82
CA SER A 53 -7.43 -7.42 8.00
C SER A 53 -6.73 -6.39 7.11
N MET A 54 -7.45 -5.88 6.11
CA MET A 54 -7.01 -4.73 5.31
C MET A 54 -6.86 -3.45 6.15
N SER A 55 -7.61 -3.28 7.24
CA SER A 55 -7.46 -2.12 8.12
C SER A 55 -6.12 -2.12 8.84
N GLU A 56 -5.68 -3.29 9.30
CA GLU A 56 -4.32 -3.47 9.83
C GLU A 56 -3.27 -3.30 8.73
N PHE A 57 -3.53 -3.78 7.51
CA PHE A 57 -2.64 -3.52 6.37
C PHE A 57 -2.43 -2.01 6.19
N HIS A 58 -3.51 -1.23 6.10
CA HIS A 58 -3.41 0.23 5.96
C HIS A 58 -2.66 0.88 7.13
N SER A 59 -2.91 0.40 8.36
CA SER A 59 -2.27 0.96 9.57
C SER A 59 -0.76 0.75 9.60
N TYR A 60 -0.27 -0.41 9.13
CA TYR A 60 1.15 -0.76 9.20
C TYR A 60 1.91 -0.50 7.89
N PHE A 61 1.22 -0.61 6.76
CA PHE A 61 1.81 -0.67 5.42
C PHE A 61 1.32 0.41 4.45
N GLY A 62 0.27 1.14 4.80
CA GLY A 62 -0.27 2.24 4.01
C GLY A 62 -1.16 1.82 2.84
N GLY A 63 -1.42 2.78 1.95
CA GLY A 63 -2.38 2.74 0.85
C GLY A 63 -1.84 2.19 -0.48
N PRO A 64 -2.60 2.37 -1.57
CA PRO A 64 -2.20 1.91 -2.91
C PRO A 64 -1.01 2.71 -3.45
N PRO A 65 -0.19 2.11 -4.34
CA PRO A 65 0.77 2.87 -5.14
C PRO A 65 0.03 3.81 -6.10
N GLN A 66 0.67 4.93 -6.45
CA GLN A 66 0.18 5.86 -7.46
C GLN A 66 0.86 5.54 -8.81
N PRO A 67 0.18 4.83 -9.74
CA PRO A 67 0.78 4.56 -11.04
C PRO A 67 0.86 5.86 -11.85
N LEU A 68 1.97 6.03 -12.56
CA LEU A 68 2.21 7.19 -13.41
C LEU A 68 2.37 6.72 -14.86
N PHE A 69 1.58 7.28 -15.77
CA PHE A 69 1.50 6.86 -17.17
C PHE A 69 1.94 7.96 -18.11
N LYS A 70 2.72 7.58 -19.11
CA LYS A 70 2.93 8.39 -20.31
C LYS A 70 1.95 8.01 -21.42
N ILE A 71 1.62 8.98 -22.26
CA ILE A 71 0.73 8.80 -23.41
C ILE A 71 1.56 8.86 -24.69
N GLU A 72 1.55 7.77 -25.46
CA GLU A 72 2.22 7.69 -26.74
C GLU A 72 1.28 7.17 -27.83
N PRO A 73 1.48 7.54 -29.12
CA PRO A 73 0.80 6.88 -30.22
C PRO A 73 1.07 5.38 -30.18
N TRP A 74 0.00 4.58 -30.31
CA TRP A 74 0.11 3.13 -30.23
C TRP A 74 1.02 2.57 -31.31
N LYS A 75 1.87 1.61 -30.93
CA LYS A 75 2.73 0.85 -31.83
C LYS A 75 2.53 -0.64 -31.60
N ALA A 76 2.55 -1.41 -32.69
CA ALA A 76 2.71 -2.86 -32.58
C ALA A 76 4.04 -3.17 -31.89
N PHE A 77 4.09 -4.30 -31.17
CA PHE A 77 5.34 -4.73 -30.57
C PHE A 77 6.37 -5.01 -31.68
N ASP A 78 7.53 -4.37 -31.58
CA ASP A 78 8.66 -4.51 -32.52
C ASP A 78 9.93 -4.69 -31.68
N GLY A 79 10.29 -5.95 -31.40
CA GLY A 79 11.39 -6.28 -30.49
C GLY A 79 11.53 -7.78 -30.21
N ILE A 80 12.51 -8.13 -29.37
CA ILE A 80 12.67 -9.50 -28.87
C ILE A 80 11.62 -9.73 -27.81
N SER A 81 10.73 -10.68 -28.04
CA SER A 81 9.67 -10.96 -27.09
C SER A 81 10.21 -11.43 -25.74
N PRO A 82 9.70 -10.93 -24.60
CA PRO A 82 10.06 -11.41 -23.25
C PRO A 82 9.79 -12.90 -23.01
N LEU A 83 8.94 -13.54 -23.83
CA LEU A 83 8.62 -14.97 -23.72
C LEU A 83 9.42 -15.85 -24.70
N SER A 84 10.27 -15.27 -25.56
CA SER A 84 11.16 -16.03 -26.45
C SER A 84 12.41 -16.56 -25.74
N ALA A 85 13.18 -17.43 -26.38
CA ALA A 85 14.43 -17.93 -25.82
C ALA A 85 15.44 -16.80 -25.51
N GLU A 86 15.59 -15.82 -26.40
CA GLU A 86 16.50 -14.67 -26.20
C GLU A 86 15.92 -13.55 -25.32
N GLY A 87 14.64 -13.65 -24.93
CA GLY A 87 13.90 -12.58 -24.26
C GLY A 87 13.98 -12.57 -22.73
N ALA A 88 14.74 -13.48 -22.11
CA ALA A 88 14.65 -13.73 -20.67
C ALA A 88 15.04 -12.51 -19.79
N ASP A 89 15.86 -11.60 -20.32
CA ASP A 89 16.33 -10.38 -19.68
C ASP A 89 15.49 -9.14 -20.05
N LYS A 90 14.51 -9.29 -20.96
CA LYS A 90 13.70 -8.17 -21.44
C LYS A 90 12.62 -7.80 -20.42
N PRO A 91 12.17 -6.52 -20.43
CA PRO A 91 11.08 -6.07 -19.57
C PRO A 91 9.88 -7.02 -19.66
N PRO A 92 9.19 -7.31 -18.55
CA PRO A 92 8.08 -8.24 -18.55
C PRO A 92 6.99 -7.77 -19.52
N ALA A 93 6.36 -8.72 -20.21
CA ALA A 93 5.11 -8.44 -20.91
C ALA A 93 4.04 -8.15 -19.83
N LEU A 94 3.78 -6.88 -19.57
CA LEU A 94 2.68 -6.42 -18.74
C LEU A 94 1.44 -6.19 -19.62
N PRO A 95 0.22 -6.22 -19.06
CA PRO A 95 -0.98 -5.80 -19.76
C PRO A 95 -0.78 -4.43 -20.43
N ARG A 96 -1.43 -4.19 -21.57
CA ARG A 96 -1.35 -2.91 -22.29
C ARG A 96 -2.67 -2.16 -22.13
N ALA A 97 -2.61 -0.85 -21.93
CA ALA A 97 -3.78 0.02 -21.81
C ALA A 97 -3.83 0.96 -23.01
N SER A 98 -4.94 0.99 -23.74
CA SER A 98 -5.01 1.78 -24.97
C SER A 98 -6.41 2.31 -25.23
N PHE A 99 -6.49 3.56 -25.69
CA PHE A 99 -7.74 4.23 -26.02
C PHE A 99 -7.71 4.74 -27.46
N ILE A 100 -8.89 4.99 -28.02
CA ILE A 100 -9.05 5.52 -29.38
C ILE A 100 -9.66 6.92 -29.28
N THR A 101 -9.16 7.85 -30.10
CA THR A 101 -9.74 9.19 -30.20
C THR A 101 -9.77 9.66 -31.64
N ARG A 102 -10.55 10.72 -31.90
CA ARG A 102 -10.68 11.29 -33.24
C ARG A 102 -9.51 12.23 -33.55
N GLY A 103 -8.69 11.83 -34.50
CA GLY A 103 -7.63 12.63 -35.08
C GLY A 103 -8.04 13.40 -36.34
N PRO A 104 -7.14 14.25 -36.89
CA PRO A 104 -7.37 15.00 -38.12
C PRO A 104 -7.59 14.11 -39.36
N ARG A 105 -7.09 12.87 -39.32
CA ARG A 105 -7.10 11.91 -40.44
C ARG A 105 -7.98 10.68 -40.21
N GLY A 106 -8.76 10.66 -39.13
CA GLY A 106 -9.59 9.51 -38.74
C GLY A 106 -9.37 9.12 -37.28
N GLU A 107 -9.66 7.89 -36.93
CA GLU A 107 -9.38 7.34 -35.60
C GLU A 107 -7.86 7.19 -35.38
N GLU A 108 -7.38 7.67 -34.25
CA GLU A 108 -6.00 7.54 -33.79
C GLU A 108 -6.00 6.73 -32.49
N LYS A 109 -5.08 5.77 -32.38
CA LYS A 109 -4.95 4.92 -31.20
C LYS A 109 -3.74 5.35 -30.38
N TYR A 110 -3.93 5.48 -29.08
CA TYR A 110 -2.90 5.85 -28.12
C TYR A 110 -2.75 4.76 -27.05
N GLU A 111 -1.58 4.70 -26.45
CA GLU A 111 -1.24 3.78 -25.37
C GLU A 111 -0.86 4.56 -24.11
N LEU A 112 -1.34 4.07 -22.97
CA LEU A 112 -0.93 4.48 -21.63
C LEU A 112 0.17 3.53 -21.17
N ILE A 113 1.40 4.03 -21.08
CA ILE A 113 2.57 3.24 -20.68
C ILE A 113 2.96 3.67 -19.27
N GLN A 114 2.86 2.75 -18.31
CA GLN A 114 3.29 3.03 -16.95
C GLN A 114 4.82 3.23 -16.93
N ILE A 115 5.29 4.34 -16.32
CA ILE A 115 6.71 4.71 -16.29
C ILE A 115 7.38 4.45 -14.94
N ASN A 116 6.60 4.36 -13.87
CA ASN A 116 7.08 3.97 -12.55
C ASN A 116 6.85 2.46 -12.29
N PRO A 117 7.53 1.85 -11.30
CA PRO A 117 7.39 0.42 -11.05
C PRO A 117 5.94 0.00 -10.74
N ALA A 118 5.51 -1.10 -11.35
CA ALA A 118 4.14 -1.62 -11.27
C ALA A 118 3.94 -2.52 -10.04
N TYR A 119 3.95 -1.95 -8.82
CA TYR A 119 3.78 -2.72 -7.58
C TYR A 119 2.42 -3.42 -7.52
N ALA A 120 2.44 -4.70 -7.14
CA ALA A 120 1.24 -5.56 -7.18
C ALA A 120 0.68 -5.91 -5.80
N LEU A 121 1.47 -5.76 -4.73
CA LEU A 121 1.12 -6.30 -3.41
C LEU A 121 -0.20 -5.72 -2.86
N TYR A 122 -0.43 -4.40 -2.96
CA TYR A 122 -1.66 -3.78 -2.43
C TYR A 122 -2.94 -4.36 -3.06
N GLY A 123 -2.98 -4.44 -4.39
CA GLY A 123 -4.12 -5.04 -5.11
C GLY A 123 -4.30 -6.52 -4.78
N ALA A 124 -3.17 -7.25 -4.69
CA ALA A 124 -3.16 -8.65 -4.31
C ALA A 124 -3.71 -8.89 -2.89
N MET A 125 -3.37 -8.04 -1.91
CA MET A 125 -3.90 -8.12 -0.54
C MET A 125 -5.41 -7.88 -0.50
N ARG A 126 -5.91 -6.89 -1.25
CA ARG A 126 -7.36 -6.68 -1.37
C ARG A 126 -8.06 -7.91 -1.94
N LEU A 127 -7.47 -8.50 -2.98
CA LEU A 127 -8.01 -9.71 -3.61
C LEU A 127 -7.98 -10.93 -2.67
N PHE A 128 -6.92 -11.09 -1.89
CA PHE A 128 -6.79 -12.12 -0.85
C PHE A 128 -7.93 -12.03 0.18
N PHE A 129 -8.11 -10.86 0.82
CA PHE A 129 -9.14 -10.70 1.85
C PHE A 129 -10.56 -10.83 1.29
N GLN A 130 -10.82 -10.37 0.07
CA GLN A 130 -12.14 -10.52 -0.58
C GLN A 130 -12.48 -11.98 -0.95
N ASN A 131 -11.46 -12.83 -1.12
CA ASN A 131 -11.62 -14.25 -1.42
C ASN A 131 -11.55 -15.14 -0.17
N GLY A 132 -11.81 -14.58 1.02
CA GLY A 132 -11.86 -15.31 2.28
C GLY A 132 -10.52 -15.45 3.00
N GLY A 133 -9.58 -14.56 2.67
CA GLY A 133 -8.33 -14.40 3.42
C GLY A 133 -8.57 -14.02 4.88
N GLY A 134 -7.73 -14.56 5.76
CA GLY A 134 -7.74 -14.32 7.20
C GLY A 134 -6.38 -13.83 7.68
N ALA A 135 -5.91 -14.36 8.81
CA ALA A 135 -4.59 -14.03 9.33
C ALA A 135 -3.48 -14.38 8.32
N CYS A 136 -2.56 -13.44 8.09
CA CYS A 136 -1.44 -13.61 7.18
C CYS A 136 -0.22 -12.82 7.68
N TYR A 137 0.95 -13.16 7.16
CA TYR A 137 2.17 -12.37 7.33
C TYR A 137 2.38 -11.50 6.10
N VAL A 138 2.81 -10.27 6.30
CA VAL A 138 3.28 -9.37 5.24
C VAL A 138 4.71 -8.98 5.55
N THR A 139 5.59 -9.13 4.57
CA THR A 139 6.97 -8.64 4.63
C THR A 139 7.14 -7.53 3.61
N SER A 140 7.21 -6.29 4.08
CA SER A 140 7.58 -5.16 3.24
C SER A 140 9.08 -5.22 2.94
N ILE A 141 9.44 -5.16 1.66
CA ILE A 141 10.83 -5.23 1.19
C ILE A 141 11.33 -3.93 0.58
N GLY A 142 10.54 -2.86 0.64
CA GLY A 142 10.85 -1.55 0.09
C GLY A 142 9.62 -0.64 0.00
N GLY A 143 9.88 0.65 -0.19
CA GLY A 143 8.87 1.67 -0.41
C GLY A 143 8.49 1.84 -1.88
N TYR A 144 7.36 2.50 -2.14
CA TYR A 144 7.05 2.97 -3.49
C TYR A 144 8.09 3.99 -3.96
N GLY A 145 8.48 3.91 -5.23
CA GLY A 145 9.58 4.70 -5.84
C GLY A 145 10.90 3.93 -5.97
N GLU A 146 11.03 2.77 -5.33
CA GLU A 146 12.20 1.88 -5.47
C GLU A 146 12.02 0.83 -6.58
N ASP A 147 13.08 0.47 -7.29
CA ASP A 147 13.03 -0.61 -8.27
C ASP A 147 12.64 -1.95 -7.64
N ILE A 148 11.91 -2.79 -8.41
CA ILE A 148 11.50 -4.13 -7.99
C ILE A 148 12.71 -5.07 -8.05
N ASP A 149 13.12 -5.59 -6.89
CA ASP A 149 14.39 -6.29 -6.69
C ASP A 149 14.18 -7.74 -6.26
N ALA A 150 14.70 -8.67 -7.08
CA ALA A 150 14.65 -10.10 -6.83
C ALA A 150 15.48 -10.55 -5.62
N GLU A 151 16.62 -9.92 -5.36
CA GLU A 151 17.50 -10.26 -4.25
C GLU A 151 16.84 -9.94 -2.91
N ARG A 152 16.10 -8.82 -2.83
CA ARG A 152 15.30 -8.48 -1.65
C ARG A 152 14.18 -9.49 -1.39
N MET A 153 13.50 -9.95 -2.44
CA MET A 153 12.50 -11.03 -2.32
C MET A 153 13.14 -12.31 -1.77
N MET A 154 14.30 -12.73 -2.29
CA MET A 154 15.01 -13.92 -1.80
C MET A 154 15.50 -13.75 -0.34
N ALA A 155 15.98 -12.57 0.03
CA ALA A 155 16.34 -12.26 1.41
C ALA A 155 15.13 -12.30 2.36
N ALA A 156 13.95 -11.87 1.90
CA ALA A 156 12.71 -11.97 2.67
C ALA A 156 12.22 -13.43 2.80
N ILE A 157 12.39 -14.27 1.76
CA ILE A 157 12.15 -15.72 1.87
C ILE A 157 13.04 -16.33 2.95
N ASP A 158 14.33 -15.98 3.00
CA ASP A 158 15.24 -16.48 4.04
C ASP A 158 14.82 -16.03 5.46
N ARG A 159 14.40 -14.76 5.61
CA ARG A 159 13.85 -14.23 6.86
C ARG A 159 12.64 -15.04 7.36
N LEU A 160 11.76 -15.46 6.45
CA LEU A 160 10.57 -16.25 6.79
C LEU A 160 10.87 -17.61 7.44
N LYS A 161 12.12 -18.11 7.38
CA LYS A 161 12.50 -19.35 8.09
C LYS A 161 12.42 -19.20 9.61
N LYS A 162 12.49 -17.97 10.13
CA LYS A 162 12.39 -17.67 11.57
C LYS A 162 10.96 -17.66 12.09
N GLU A 163 9.98 -17.51 11.20
CA GLU A 163 8.55 -17.49 11.56
C GLU A 163 7.98 -18.89 11.37
N PRO A 164 7.50 -19.61 12.40
CA PRO A 164 7.03 -20.98 12.23
C PRO A 164 5.59 -21.08 11.70
N GLU A 165 4.75 -20.06 11.92
CA GLU A 165 3.31 -20.08 11.64
C GLU A 165 2.91 -20.10 10.15
N PRO A 166 3.62 -19.42 9.22
CA PRO A 166 3.19 -19.41 7.82
C PRO A 166 3.10 -20.81 7.23
N THR A 167 2.07 -21.05 6.42
CA THR A 167 1.82 -22.33 5.73
C THR A 167 1.77 -22.18 4.21
N MET A 168 1.74 -20.95 3.71
CA MET A 168 1.79 -20.65 2.28
C MET A 168 2.74 -19.49 2.02
N VAL A 169 3.31 -19.45 0.83
CA VAL A 169 4.17 -18.33 0.39
C VAL A 169 3.65 -17.79 -0.94
N VAL A 170 3.44 -16.48 -1.00
CA VAL A 170 2.92 -15.76 -2.17
C VAL A 170 3.75 -14.49 -2.38
N ILE A 171 4.23 -14.28 -3.61
CA ILE A 171 5.01 -13.09 -3.97
C ILE A 171 4.42 -12.52 -5.27
N PRO A 172 3.37 -11.68 -5.20
CA PRO A 172 2.63 -11.22 -6.39
C PRO A 172 3.51 -10.47 -7.40
N GLU A 173 4.57 -9.82 -6.92
CA GLU A 173 5.48 -9.01 -7.73
C GLU A 173 6.48 -9.81 -8.56
N THR A 174 6.55 -11.15 -8.42
CA THR A 174 7.38 -11.95 -9.32
C THR A 174 7.00 -11.74 -10.79
N THR A 175 5.72 -11.45 -11.05
CA THR A 175 5.21 -11.14 -12.40
C THR A 175 5.65 -9.79 -12.95
N ARG A 176 6.26 -8.94 -12.11
CA ARG A 176 6.73 -7.59 -12.44
C ARG A 176 8.25 -7.54 -12.64
N LEU A 177 8.95 -8.65 -12.34
CA LEU A 177 10.36 -8.83 -12.64
C LEU A 177 10.57 -9.26 -14.10
N VAL A 178 11.77 -8.99 -14.63
CA VAL A 178 12.25 -9.66 -15.85
C VAL A 178 12.24 -11.18 -15.64
N ARG A 179 11.97 -11.93 -16.71
CA ARG A 179 11.65 -13.38 -16.62
C ARG A 179 12.69 -14.19 -15.87
N GLN A 180 13.98 -13.99 -16.18
CA GLN A 180 15.07 -14.71 -15.51
C GLN A 180 15.11 -14.50 -13.99
N ASN A 181 14.70 -13.33 -13.51
CA ASN A 181 14.68 -13.00 -12.09
C ASN A 181 13.40 -13.51 -11.42
N ALA A 182 12.26 -13.42 -12.11
CA ALA A 182 11.00 -14.03 -11.66
C ALA A 182 11.19 -15.54 -11.37
N VAL A 183 11.85 -16.25 -12.29
CA VAL A 183 12.12 -17.68 -12.18
C VAL A 183 13.01 -18.00 -10.97
N LYS A 184 14.08 -17.22 -10.73
CA LYS A 184 14.94 -17.38 -9.55
C LYS A 184 14.15 -17.28 -8.25
N VAL A 185 13.29 -16.26 -8.13
CA VAL A 185 12.46 -16.05 -6.94
C VAL A 185 11.48 -17.22 -6.77
N GLN A 186 10.83 -17.67 -7.84
CA GLN A 186 9.87 -18.78 -7.78
C GLN A 186 10.53 -20.12 -7.43
N GLN A 187 11.72 -20.39 -7.95
CA GLN A 187 12.54 -21.54 -7.53
C GLN A 187 12.93 -21.45 -6.05
N ALA A 188 13.27 -20.25 -5.55
CA ALA A 188 13.54 -20.02 -4.13
C ALA A 188 12.29 -20.25 -3.26
N MET A 189 11.10 -19.87 -3.73
CA MET A 189 9.83 -20.18 -3.05
C MET A 189 9.61 -21.70 -2.94
N LEU A 190 9.84 -22.45 -4.02
CA LEU A 190 9.71 -23.91 -4.03
C LEU A 190 10.72 -24.56 -3.08
N MET A 191 12.00 -24.18 -3.14
CA MET A 191 13.04 -24.71 -2.25
C MET A 191 12.77 -24.36 -0.78
N HIS A 192 12.23 -23.16 -0.50
CA HIS A 192 11.82 -22.79 0.85
C HIS A 192 10.73 -23.72 1.37
N CYS A 193 9.71 -23.97 0.56
CA CYS A 193 8.57 -24.80 0.92
C CYS A 193 8.95 -26.29 1.04
N GLY A 194 9.67 -26.85 0.06
CA GLY A 194 9.90 -28.30 -0.05
C GLY A 194 11.23 -28.83 0.47
N THR A 195 12.26 -27.99 0.52
CA THR A 195 13.58 -28.40 1.02
C THR A 195 13.87 -27.82 2.40
N ALA A 196 13.73 -26.50 2.58
CA ALA A 196 14.16 -25.82 3.80
C ALA A 196 13.18 -25.99 4.97
N MET A 197 11.89 -25.77 4.72
CA MET A 197 10.88 -25.76 5.79
C MET A 197 10.03 -27.03 5.83
N LYS A 198 9.67 -27.58 4.66
CA LYS A 198 8.81 -28.78 4.51
C LYS A 198 7.40 -28.66 5.10
N ASN A 199 7.03 -27.50 5.61
CA ASN A 199 5.74 -27.25 6.26
C ASN A 199 4.92 -26.14 5.59
N ARG A 200 5.28 -25.73 4.36
CA ARG A 200 4.60 -24.67 3.60
C ARG A 200 4.37 -25.06 2.15
N PHE A 201 3.49 -24.32 1.49
CA PHE A 201 3.13 -24.51 0.09
C PHE A 201 3.27 -23.21 -0.72
N ALA A 202 3.95 -23.26 -1.86
CA ALA A 202 4.11 -22.10 -2.73
C ALA A 202 2.93 -21.96 -3.71
N ILE A 203 2.38 -20.74 -3.83
CA ILE A 203 1.38 -20.42 -4.85
C ILE A 203 2.04 -19.45 -5.83
N LEU A 204 2.21 -19.89 -7.07
CA LEU A 204 2.99 -19.20 -8.09
C LEU A 204 2.10 -18.60 -9.18
N ASP A 205 2.51 -17.44 -9.67
CA ASP A 205 1.89 -16.78 -10.82
C ASP A 205 2.72 -16.97 -12.09
N ILE A 206 2.06 -17.13 -13.23
CA ILE A 206 2.73 -17.22 -14.53
C ILE A 206 2.99 -15.81 -15.06
N SER A 207 4.26 -15.46 -15.30
CA SER A 207 4.62 -14.20 -15.98
C SER A 207 4.03 -14.16 -17.38
N GLY A 208 3.39 -13.04 -17.75
CA GLY A 208 2.64 -12.93 -19.00
C GLY A 208 1.34 -13.77 -19.02
N GLY A 209 0.86 -14.26 -17.88
CA GLY A 209 -0.33 -15.11 -17.79
C GLY A 209 -1.67 -14.44 -18.18
N HIS A 210 -1.66 -13.17 -18.57
CA HIS A 210 -2.78 -12.48 -19.19
C HIS A 210 -2.83 -12.67 -20.73
N LEU A 211 -1.78 -13.25 -21.33
CA LEU A 211 -1.69 -13.53 -22.76
C LEU A 211 -2.19 -14.94 -23.09
N PRO A 212 -2.81 -15.16 -24.26
CA PRO A 212 -3.18 -16.49 -24.74
C PRO A 212 -1.95 -17.37 -25.01
N GLN A 213 -2.15 -18.70 -25.06
CA GLN A 213 -1.04 -19.64 -25.31
C GLN A 213 -0.41 -19.49 -26.71
N GLN A 214 -1.13 -18.93 -27.68
CA GLN A 214 -0.67 -18.70 -29.05
C GLN A 214 -0.46 -17.19 -29.34
N ASP A 215 -0.12 -16.40 -28.32
CA ASP A 215 0.15 -14.98 -28.50
C ASP A 215 1.39 -14.73 -29.40
N PRO A 216 1.44 -13.65 -30.20
CA PRO A 216 2.63 -13.27 -30.97
C PRO A 216 3.88 -13.01 -30.11
N LEU A 217 3.71 -12.63 -28.84
CA LEU A 217 4.81 -12.55 -27.89
C LEU A 217 5.28 -13.95 -27.46
N GLY A 218 4.50 -15.00 -27.64
CA GLY A 218 4.87 -16.37 -27.31
C GLY A 218 4.01 -16.97 -26.21
N ASN A 219 4.28 -18.23 -25.88
CA ASN A 219 3.42 -19.02 -25.01
C ASN A 219 3.85 -18.88 -23.53
N PRO A 220 3.11 -18.13 -22.69
CA PRO A 220 3.51 -17.92 -21.29
C PRO A 220 3.54 -19.23 -20.47
N VAL A 221 2.63 -20.16 -20.76
CA VAL A 221 2.53 -21.45 -20.06
C VAL A 221 3.71 -22.35 -20.39
N ALA A 222 4.05 -22.49 -21.68
CA ALA A 222 5.19 -23.31 -22.11
C ALA A 222 6.51 -22.74 -21.59
N THR A 223 6.68 -21.41 -21.66
CA THR A 223 7.88 -20.73 -21.14
C THR A 223 8.03 -20.95 -19.63
N PHE A 224 6.96 -20.77 -18.84
CA PHE A 224 6.99 -21.05 -17.40
C PHE A 224 7.37 -22.49 -17.08
N ARG A 225 6.79 -23.48 -17.78
CA ARG A 225 7.11 -24.90 -17.59
C ARG A 225 8.57 -25.21 -17.86
N ASN A 226 9.15 -24.61 -18.89
CA ASN A 226 10.56 -24.81 -19.22
C ASN A 226 11.47 -24.21 -18.14
N ASP A 227 11.12 -23.04 -17.62
CA ASP A 227 12.00 -22.27 -16.75
C ASP A 227 11.93 -22.69 -15.26
N ILE A 228 10.78 -23.15 -14.76
CA ILE A 228 10.57 -23.38 -13.31
C ILE A 228 11.44 -24.50 -12.70
N GLY A 229 12.08 -25.33 -13.52
CA GLY A 229 12.92 -26.44 -13.05
C GLY A 229 12.12 -27.69 -12.67
N ILE A 230 12.70 -28.58 -11.87
CA ILE A 230 12.12 -29.90 -11.52
C ILE A 230 12.10 -30.21 -10.02
N ASN A 231 12.64 -29.32 -9.19
CA ASN A 231 12.79 -29.55 -7.75
C ASN A 231 11.54 -29.05 -7.01
N ASP A 232 11.14 -29.78 -5.97
CA ASP A 232 10.09 -29.39 -5.02
C ASP A 232 8.73 -29.03 -5.68
N LEU A 233 8.44 -29.59 -6.86
CA LEU A 233 7.22 -29.29 -7.64
C LEU A 233 5.93 -29.72 -6.92
N ASP A 234 6.02 -30.74 -6.07
CA ASP A 234 4.93 -31.20 -5.22
C ASP A 234 4.55 -30.20 -4.12
N PHE A 235 5.42 -29.24 -3.79
CA PHE A 235 5.17 -28.16 -2.84
C PHE A 235 4.70 -26.85 -3.48
N GLY A 236 4.40 -26.86 -4.78
CA GLY A 236 3.96 -25.68 -5.52
C GLY A 236 2.69 -25.92 -6.34
N ALA A 237 1.95 -24.86 -6.61
CA ALA A 237 0.93 -24.83 -7.65
C ALA A 237 0.98 -23.51 -8.42
N ALA A 238 0.68 -23.56 -9.71
CA ALA A 238 0.53 -22.39 -10.56
C ALA A 238 -0.86 -22.35 -11.19
N TYR A 239 -1.31 -21.13 -11.52
CA TYR A 239 -2.66 -20.86 -12.01
C TYR A 239 -2.62 -20.01 -13.29
N TYR A 240 -3.52 -20.32 -14.22
CA TYR A 240 -3.67 -19.61 -15.49
C TYR A 240 -5.16 -19.53 -15.90
N PRO A 241 -5.64 -18.41 -16.44
CA PRO A 241 -4.90 -17.18 -16.74
C PRO A 241 -4.90 -16.21 -15.55
N TRP A 242 -4.29 -15.04 -15.74
CA TRP A 242 -4.57 -13.88 -14.90
C TRP A 242 -6.06 -13.53 -14.92
N VAL A 243 -6.50 -12.74 -13.94
CA VAL A 243 -7.89 -12.36 -13.78
C VAL A 243 -8.08 -10.87 -13.99
N ASN A 244 -9.16 -10.51 -14.68
CA ASN A 244 -9.66 -9.14 -14.70
C ASN A 244 -10.54 -8.94 -13.46
N THR A 245 -10.17 -7.99 -12.61
CA THR A 245 -10.81 -7.77 -11.31
C THR A 245 -11.62 -6.47 -11.26
N SER A 246 -12.25 -6.24 -10.11
CA SER A 246 -12.98 -5.00 -9.79
C SER A 246 -12.41 -4.32 -8.54
N ILE A 247 -11.12 -4.56 -8.28
CA ILE A 247 -10.41 -3.98 -7.12
C ILE A 247 -10.32 -2.47 -7.28
N PHE A 248 -9.83 -2.02 -8.43
CA PHE A 248 -9.67 -0.61 -8.75
C PHE A 248 -10.87 -0.11 -9.56
N GLN A 249 -11.27 1.11 -9.32
CA GLN A 249 -12.33 1.80 -10.05
C GLN A 249 -11.75 3.02 -10.74
N SER A 250 -12.38 3.50 -11.81
CA SER A 250 -11.87 4.66 -12.54
C SER A 250 -11.86 5.97 -11.72
N ARG A 251 -12.58 6.02 -10.59
CA ARG A 251 -12.52 7.11 -9.62
C ARG A 251 -11.29 7.08 -8.71
N ASP A 252 -10.56 5.97 -8.70
CA ASP A 252 -9.31 5.83 -7.93
C ASP A 252 -8.12 6.49 -8.66
N PHE A 253 -8.35 6.95 -9.90
CA PHE A 253 -7.34 7.56 -10.77
C PHE A 253 -7.84 8.91 -11.27
N THR A 254 -6.92 9.87 -11.43
CA THR A 254 -7.19 11.21 -11.97
C THR A 254 -6.14 11.55 -13.03
N TYR A 255 -6.20 12.77 -13.58
CA TYR A 255 -5.14 13.30 -14.44
C TYR A 255 -3.75 13.32 -13.77
N GLU A 256 -3.69 13.27 -12.44
CA GLU A 256 -2.42 13.21 -11.69
C GLU A 256 -1.67 11.89 -11.92
N ASN A 257 -2.37 10.84 -12.37
CA ASN A 257 -1.76 9.58 -12.81
C ASN A 257 -1.15 9.66 -14.22
N ILE A 258 -1.22 10.82 -14.89
CA ILE A 258 -0.55 11.08 -16.16
C ILE A 258 0.71 11.90 -15.89
N ASP A 259 1.85 11.47 -16.43
CA ASP A 259 3.11 12.18 -16.26
C ASP A 259 3.03 13.59 -16.86
N PRO A 260 3.68 14.60 -16.25
CA PRO A 260 3.48 15.97 -16.67
C PRO A 260 3.73 16.25 -18.17
N PRO A 261 4.81 15.73 -18.80
CA PRO A 261 4.98 15.82 -20.25
C PRO A 261 3.79 15.31 -21.07
N SER A 262 3.10 14.25 -20.63
CA SER A 262 1.94 13.70 -21.33
C SER A 262 0.62 14.42 -20.99
N ARG A 263 0.55 15.23 -19.94
CA ARG A 263 -0.65 16.01 -19.62
C ARG A 263 -0.97 17.02 -20.73
N GLN A 264 0.05 17.65 -21.31
CA GLN A 264 -0.13 18.52 -22.47
C GLN A 264 -0.64 17.77 -23.71
N ALA A 265 -0.17 16.54 -23.93
CA ALA A 265 -0.71 15.68 -24.97
C ALA A 265 -2.19 15.35 -24.70
N LEU A 266 -2.54 15.01 -23.46
CA LEU A 266 -3.91 14.71 -23.04
C LEU A 266 -4.84 15.92 -23.22
N ILE A 267 -4.42 17.12 -22.80
CA ILE A 267 -5.13 18.39 -23.03
C ILE A 267 -5.44 18.55 -24.52
N GLY A 268 -4.43 18.36 -25.37
CA GLY A 268 -4.60 18.42 -26.82
C GLY A 268 -5.61 17.41 -27.36
N LEU A 269 -5.60 16.18 -26.86
CA LEU A 269 -6.53 15.10 -27.25
C LEU A 269 -7.96 15.40 -26.78
N MET A 270 -8.13 15.83 -25.53
CA MET A 270 -9.43 16.17 -24.96
C MET A 270 -10.08 17.35 -25.69
N LYS A 271 -9.34 18.43 -25.95
CA LYS A 271 -9.83 19.59 -26.71
C LYS A 271 -10.30 19.21 -28.11
N ARG A 272 -9.61 18.27 -28.77
CA ARG A 272 -10.04 17.74 -30.06
C ARG A 272 -11.31 16.90 -29.94
N SER A 273 -11.40 16.05 -28.93
CA SER A 273 -12.54 15.16 -28.73
C SER A 273 -13.86 15.89 -28.52
N VAL A 274 -13.83 17.07 -27.88
CA VAL A 274 -15.02 17.91 -27.63
C VAL A 274 -15.26 18.99 -28.69
N GLY A 275 -14.56 18.94 -29.82
CA GLY A 275 -14.80 19.88 -30.94
C GLY A 275 -14.31 21.32 -30.72
N ARG A 276 -13.34 21.54 -29.83
CA ARG A 276 -12.76 22.87 -29.51
C ARG A 276 -13.77 23.91 -29.04
N VAL A 277 -14.77 23.50 -28.26
CA VAL A 277 -15.67 24.44 -27.55
C VAL A 277 -14.84 25.27 -26.57
N ALA A 278 -14.92 26.60 -26.67
CA ALA A 278 -14.07 27.52 -25.90
C ALA A 278 -14.25 27.33 -24.38
N GLU A 279 -15.49 27.28 -23.89
CA GLU A 279 -15.80 27.08 -22.47
C GLU A 279 -15.21 25.77 -21.91
N LEU A 280 -15.29 24.67 -22.67
CA LEU A 280 -14.69 23.39 -22.27
C LEU A 280 -13.17 23.39 -22.40
N ALA A 281 -12.63 24.19 -23.32
CA ALA A 281 -11.19 24.28 -23.51
C ALA A 281 -10.49 24.94 -22.32
N ASP A 282 -11.17 25.85 -21.62
CA ASP A 282 -10.63 26.49 -20.42
C ASP A 282 -10.67 25.51 -19.24
N GLU A 283 -11.78 24.79 -19.03
CA GLU A 283 -11.87 23.72 -18.02
C GLU A 283 -10.85 22.60 -18.24
N ILE A 284 -10.61 22.20 -19.49
CA ILE A 284 -9.59 21.19 -19.83
C ILE A 284 -8.17 21.66 -19.50
N ARG A 285 -7.87 22.95 -19.70
CA ARG A 285 -6.54 23.52 -19.43
C ARG A 285 -6.23 23.59 -17.94
N ARG A 286 -7.23 23.62 -17.06
CA ARG A 286 -7.02 23.69 -15.60
C ARG A 286 -6.19 22.53 -15.04
N ILE A 287 -6.06 21.43 -15.78
CA ILE A 287 -5.17 20.28 -15.46
C ILE A 287 -3.71 20.70 -15.29
N SER A 288 -3.26 21.73 -16.00
CA SER A 288 -1.92 22.32 -15.90
C SER A 288 -1.98 23.71 -15.26
N ALA A 289 -2.92 23.92 -14.33
CA ALA A 289 -2.91 25.14 -13.53
C ALA A 289 -1.85 25.02 -12.42
N PRO A 290 -1.12 26.10 -12.11
CA PRO A 290 -0.17 26.10 -11.01
C PRO A 290 -0.82 25.71 -9.68
N VAL A 291 -0.08 24.98 -8.85
CA VAL A 291 -0.48 24.65 -7.48
C VAL A 291 0.16 25.64 -6.53
N VAL A 292 -0.65 26.30 -5.70
CA VAL A 292 -0.19 27.31 -4.75
C VAL A 292 -0.33 26.82 -3.31
N SER A 293 0.70 27.06 -2.52
CA SER A 293 0.84 26.67 -1.12
C SER A 293 1.37 27.83 -0.29
N GLY A 294 1.09 27.85 1.01
CA GLY A 294 1.56 28.88 1.93
C GLY A 294 0.59 29.04 3.10
N ASP A 295 0.91 29.90 4.07
CA ASP A 295 -0.05 30.24 5.13
C ASP A 295 -1.03 31.36 4.74
N PHE A 296 -0.82 31.95 3.56
CA PHE A 296 -1.63 32.99 2.95
C PHE A 296 -1.85 34.21 3.86
N THR A 297 -0.91 34.49 4.77
CA THR A 297 -1.00 35.60 5.73
C THR A 297 0.30 36.37 5.80
N ILE A 298 0.26 37.66 5.48
CA ILE A 298 1.37 38.58 5.68
C ILE A 298 1.24 39.22 7.07
N SER A 299 2.18 38.94 7.95
CA SER A 299 2.27 39.62 9.24
C SER A 299 3.24 40.80 9.14
N VAL A 300 2.75 42.02 9.40
CA VAL A 300 3.54 43.25 9.22
C VAL A 300 3.36 44.22 10.39
N PRO A 301 4.43 44.83 10.92
CA PRO A 301 4.28 45.92 11.88
C PRO A 301 3.60 47.13 11.25
N LYS A 302 2.81 47.88 12.03
CA LYS A 302 2.11 49.09 11.54
C LYS A 302 3.10 50.08 10.93
N GLY A 303 2.88 50.42 9.65
CA GLY A 303 3.74 51.33 8.87
C GLY A 303 5.12 50.75 8.53
N GLY A 304 5.35 49.48 8.86
CA GLY A 304 6.59 48.77 8.60
C GLY A 304 6.65 48.16 7.20
N THR A 305 7.77 47.50 6.93
CA THR A 305 8.02 46.74 5.71
C THR A 305 8.45 45.34 6.10
N VAL A 306 7.85 44.32 5.47
CA VAL A 306 8.20 42.91 5.68
C VAL A 306 8.48 42.25 4.33
N ALA A 307 9.44 41.34 4.28
CA ALA A 307 9.66 40.53 3.09
C ALA A 307 8.51 39.52 2.93
N LEU A 308 8.00 39.37 1.72
CA LEU A 308 7.15 38.23 1.39
C LEU A 308 8.07 37.04 1.09
N THR A 309 7.74 35.87 1.61
CA THR A 309 8.57 34.66 1.52
C THR A 309 7.79 33.48 0.96
N THR A 310 8.49 32.39 0.64
CA THR A 310 7.87 31.13 0.20
C THR A 310 7.06 30.42 1.28
N ALA A 311 7.15 30.85 2.54
CA ALA A 311 6.29 30.37 3.62
C ALA A 311 4.90 31.03 3.56
N ASP A 312 4.83 32.29 3.14
CA ASP A 312 3.58 33.05 3.02
C ASP A 312 2.80 32.59 1.77
N ILE A 313 3.49 32.45 0.64
CA ILE A 313 2.94 31.95 -0.62
C ILE A 313 4.05 31.37 -1.50
N SER A 314 3.78 30.27 -2.20
CA SER A 314 4.69 29.66 -3.19
C SER A 314 3.88 28.86 -4.19
N ALA A 315 4.27 28.94 -5.45
CA ALA A 315 3.62 28.26 -6.56
C ALA A 315 4.59 27.26 -7.18
N LYS A 316 4.04 26.12 -7.57
CA LYS A 316 4.72 25.11 -8.37
C LYS A 316 3.84 24.72 -9.53
N ASP A 317 4.47 24.43 -10.64
CA ASP A 317 3.81 24.00 -11.85
C ASP A 317 4.68 22.96 -12.53
N ASP A 318 4.05 22.01 -13.21
CA ASP A 318 4.79 20.87 -13.74
C ASP A 318 5.40 21.14 -15.12
N ASP A 319 4.96 22.19 -15.82
CA ASP A 319 5.47 22.59 -17.13
C ASP A 319 6.03 24.02 -17.17
N SER A 320 5.95 24.78 -16.09
CA SER A 320 6.52 26.13 -15.97
C SER A 320 7.58 26.24 -14.87
N ALA A 321 8.71 26.87 -15.19
CA ALA A 321 9.75 27.20 -14.21
C ALA A 321 9.35 28.42 -13.34
N ALA A 322 10.11 28.69 -12.28
CA ALA A 322 9.83 29.78 -11.34
C ALA A 322 9.75 31.18 -12.01
N GLU A 323 10.48 31.39 -13.11
CA GLU A 323 10.43 32.62 -13.90
C GLU A 323 9.13 32.75 -14.72
N GLY A 324 8.50 31.62 -15.06
CA GLY A 324 7.25 31.56 -15.83
C GLY A 324 5.99 31.67 -14.97
N LEU A 325 6.12 31.57 -13.65
CA LEU A 325 5.00 31.68 -12.70
C LEU A 325 4.85 33.11 -12.20
N THR A 326 3.83 33.80 -12.67
CA THR A 326 3.57 35.21 -12.35
C THR A 326 2.40 35.36 -11.40
N TYR A 327 2.65 35.93 -10.22
CA TYR A 327 1.65 36.40 -9.29
C TYR A 327 1.13 37.76 -9.75
N THR A 328 -0.19 37.93 -9.82
CA THR A 328 -0.84 39.21 -10.16
C THR A 328 -1.92 39.53 -9.15
N VAL A 329 -1.93 40.76 -8.62
CA VAL A 329 -3.03 41.27 -7.78
C VAL A 329 -4.24 41.51 -8.66
N GLU A 330 -5.29 40.71 -8.48
CA GLU A 330 -6.49 40.74 -9.31
C GLU A 330 -7.47 41.81 -8.82
N SER A 331 -7.67 41.90 -7.50
CA SER A 331 -8.57 42.89 -6.93
C SER A 331 -8.19 43.28 -5.50
N ASP A 332 -8.34 44.58 -5.21
CA ASP A 332 -8.26 45.12 -3.86
C ASP A 332 -9.66 45.04 -3.21
N THR A 333 -10.01 43.85 -2.72
CA THR A 333 -11.35 43.54 -2.19
C THR A 333 -11.56 43.96 -0.73
N GLY A 334 -10.57 44.61 -0.10
CA GLY A 334 -10.62 44.92 1.33
C GLY A 334 -9.79 46.11 1.83
N ALA A 335 -9.24 46.94 0.93
CA ALA A 335 -8.09 47.80 1.19
C ALA A 335 -6.88 46.94 1.56
N MET A 336 -5.95 46.82 0.63
CA MET A 336 -4.70 46.06 0.74
C MET A 336 -3.91 46.38 2.02
N ALA A 337 -4.25 47.45 2.74
CA ALA A 337 -3.62 47.95 3.97
C ALA A 337 -2.13 48.32 3.76
N GLY A 338 -1.78 48.64 2.52
CA GLY A 338 -0.41 48.81 2.10
C GLY A 338 -0.23 48.57 0.61
N LYS A 339 0.99 48.18 0.24
CA LYS A 339 1.40 47.92 -1.15
C LYS A 339 2.52 46.90 -1.22
N LEU A 340 2.57 46.15 -2.32
CA LEU A 340 3.69 45.28 -2.65
C LEU A 340 4.79 46.07 -3.35
N GLN A 341 6.04 45.69 -3.10
CA GLN A 341 7.21 46.21 -3.77
C GLN A 341 8.10 45.09 -4.31
N LEU A 342 8.57 45.26 -5.54
CA LEU A 342 9.62 44.46 -6.17
C LEU A 342 10.89 45.32 -6.25
N ASP A 343 11.97 44.87 -5.61
CA ASP A 343 13.24 45.63 -5.52
C ASP A 343 13.04 47.09 -5.07
N GLY A 344 12.15 47.30 -4.09
CA GLY A 344 11.84 48.61 -3.50
C GLY A 344 10.95 49.54 -4.35
N LYS A 345 10.41 49.05 -5.47
CA LYS A 345 9.44 49.78 -6.31
C LYS A 345 8.07 49.17 -6.22
N ASP A 346 7.04 50.01 -6.17
CA ASP A 346 5.65 49.56 -6.12
C ASP A 346 5.34 48.63 -7.30
N ALA A 347 4.76 47.47 -7.00
CA ALA A 347 4.47 46.42 -7.95
C ALA A 347 3.09 45.79 -7.67
N THR A 348 2.40 45.41 -8.75
CA THR A 348 1.13 44.65 -8.69
C THR A 348 1.29 43.23 -9.23
N SER A 349 2.50 42.88 -9.67
CA SER A 349 2.87 41.54 -10.11
C SER A 349 4.34 41.25 -9.83
N PHE A 350 4.66 39.97 -9.68
CA PHE A 350 6.02 39.46 -9.48
C PHE A 350 6.09 37.97 -9.86
N THR A 351 7.30 37.43 -10.04
CA THR A 351 7.48 36.00 -10.36
C THR A 351 7.79 35.14 -9.14
N GLN A 352 7.59 33.82 -9.23
CA GLN A 352 8.08 32.88 -8.20
C GLN A 352 9.60 32.99 -8.01
N ALA A 353 10.35 33.25 -9.08
CA ALA A 353 11.80 33.49 -9.00
C ALA A 353 12.14 34.79 -8.23
N ASP A 354 11.36 35.86 -8.38
CA ASP A 354 11.55 37.09 -7.61
C ASP A 354 11.29 36.88 -6.11
N LEU A 355 10.29 36.06 -5.78
CA LEU A 355 9.95 35.69 -4.41
C LEU A 355 11.06 34.84 -3.78
N GLU A 356 11.55 33.81 -4.48
CA GLU A 356 12.66 32.96 -4.04
C GLU A 356 13.97 33.75 -3.88
N ALA A 357 14.16 34.80 -4.68
CA ALA A 357 15.28 35.72 -4.55
C ALA A 357 15.11 36.74 -3.41
N GLY A 358 13.99 36.74 -2.69
CA GLY A 358 13.72 37.65 -1.56
C GLY A 358 13.54 39.11 -1.97
N LYS A 359 13.12 39.38 -3.20
CA LYS A 359 12.98 40.74 -3.74
C LYS A 359 11.64 41.39 -3.46
N ILE A 360 10.69 40.61 -2.94
CA ILE A 360 9.32 41.03 -2.71
C ILE A 360 9.15 41.45 -1.26
N ALA A 361 8.58 42.63 -1.07
CA ALA A 361 8.23 43.14 0.23
C ALA A 361 6.82 43.72 0.24
N PHE A 362 6.15 43.64 1.38
CA PHE A 362 4.91 44.33 1.66
C PHE A 362 5.19 45.54 2.56
N VAL A 363 4.68 46.71 2.19
CA VAL A 363 4.80 47.96 2.95
C VAL A 363 3.42 48.36 3.45
N HIS A 364 3.25 48.40 4.77
CA HIS A 364 1.98 48.77 5.41
C HIS A 364 1.73 50.28 5.32
N ASP A 365 0.48 50.71 5.15
CA ASP A 365 0.11 52.13 4.95
C ASP A 365 0.26 53.02 6.20
N GLY A 366 0.24 52.42 7.39
CA GLY A 366 0.40 53.09 8.68
C GLY A 366 -0.92 53.50 9.35
N GLU A 367 -2.05 53.25 8.69
CA GLU A 367 -3.39 53.64 9.18
C GLU A 367 -4.30 52.43 9.37
N SER A 368 -4.27 51.49 8.43
CA SER A 368 -5.10 50.29 8.43
C SER A 368 -4.75 49.35 9.59
N ARG A 369 -5.74 48.60 10.09
CA ARG A 369 -5.56 47.63 11.19
C ARG A 369 -5.50 46.17 10.73
N SER A 370 -5.96 45.93 9.51
CA SER A 370 -5.93 44.65 8.82
C SER A 370 -6.27 44.92 7.35
N GLY A 371 -5.78 44.08 6.45
CA GLY A 371 -6.12 44.14 5.04
C GLY A 371 -6.28 42.75 4.45
N ARG A 372 -6.70 42.71 3.19
CA ARG A 372 -6.64 41.51 2.37
C ARG A 372 -6.62 41.90 0.90
N PHE A 373 -6.02 41.08 0.07
CA PHE A 373 -6.04 41.25 -1.38
C PHE A 373 -6.01 39.90 -2.07
N ASP A 374 -6.56 39.86 -3.27
CA ASP A 374 -6.65 38.62 -4.05
C ASP A 374 -5.53 38.57 -5.09
N LEU A 375 -4.81 37.44 -5.12
CA LEU A 375 -3.77 37.11 -6.09
C LEU A 375 -4.23 36.00 -7.02
N VAL A 376 -3.80 36.06 -8.27
CA VAL A 376 -3.88 34.96 -9.22
C VAL A 376 -2.45 34.60 -9.63
N VAL A 377 -2.15 33.31 -9.69
CA VAL A 377 -0.89 32.82 -10.27
C VAL A 377 -1.17 32.32 -11.67
N THR A 378 -0.47 32.89 -12.64
CA THR A 378 -0.59 32.53 -14.04
C THR A 378 0.73 31.96 -14.53
N ASP A 379 0.65 30.85 -15.25
CA ASP A 379 1.79 30.21 -15.90
C ASP A 379 2.17 30.90 -17.24
N GLU A 380 3.22 30.42 -17.90
CA GLU A 380 3.66 30.99 -19.19
C GLU A 380 2.71 30.69 -20.36
N ASN A 381 1.76 29.77 -20.15
CA ASN A 381 0.72 29.39 -21.11
C ASN A 381 -0.62 30.11 -20.88
N GLU A 382 -0.63 31.14 -20.01
CA GLU A 382 -1.81 31.92 -19.62
C GLU A 382 -2.87 31.14 -18.83
N ILE A 383 -2.47 30.04 -18.18
CA ILE A 383 -3.32 29.22 -17.32
C ILE A 383 -3.18 29.73 -15.88
N ALA A 384 -4.32 30.15 -15.33
CA ALA A 384 -4.41 30.82 -14.05
C ALA A 384 -5.04 29.93 -12.96
N THR A 385 -4.62 30.14 -11.73
CA THR A 385 -5.34 29.67 -10.54
C THR A 385 -6.69 30.38 -10.40
N ASP A 386 -7.58 29.87 -9.54
CA ASP A 386 -8.62 30.73 -8.97
C ASP A 386 -7.98 31.85 -8.14
N ALA A 387 -8.74 32.92 -7.85
CA ALA A 387 -8.31 34.00 -6.97
C ALA A 387 -7.98 33.48 -5.56
N LEU A 388 -6.83 33.89 -5.03
CA LEU A 388 -6.25 33.48 -3.75
C LEU A 388 -6.20 34.68 -2.83
N THR A 389 -6.97 34.67 -1.74
CA THR A 389 -6.97 35.77 -0.77
C THR A 389 -5.76 35.66 0.16
N LEU A 390 -4.89 36.67 0.16
CA LEU A 390 -3.88 36.85 1.20
C LEU A 390 -4.41 37.81 2.27
N GLY A 391 -4.34 37.39 3.53
CA GLY A 391 -4.61 38.25 4.68
C GLY A 391 -3.39 39.13 5.01
N VAL A 392 -3.62 40.36 5.42
CA VAL A 392 -2.60 41.24 6.00
C VAL A 392 -2.97 41.48 7.46
N GLU A 393 -2.14 40.94 8.36
CA GLU A 393 -2.29 41.09 9.81
C GLU A 393 -1.29 42.11 10.34
N VAL A 394 -1.79 43.12 11.06
CA VAL A 394 -0.93 44.09 11.74
C VAL A 394 -0.49 43.54 13.08
N VAL A 395 0.82 43.36 13.24
CA VAL A 395 1.42 42.83 14.47
C VAL A 395 2.19 43.92 15.22
N GLY A 396 2.45 43.68 16.51
CA GLY A 396 3.26 44.57 17.34
C GLY A 396 4.72 44.62 16.88
N GLY A 397 5.25 43.50 16.39
CA GLY A 397 6.58 43.45 15.79
C GLY A 397 6.96 42.06 15.31
N LEU A 398 8.09 42.00 14.61
CA LEU A 398 8.69 40.76 14.12
C LEU A 398 10.11 40.65 14.65
N LEU A 399 10.52 39.44 15.03
CA LEU A 399 11.86 39.13 15.49
C LEU A 399 12.41 37.93 14.72
N ASP A 400 13.57 38.10 14.07
CA ASP A 400 14.31 36.96 13.52
C ASP A 400 15.17 36.27 14.60
N ALA A 401 15.74 35.11 14.26
CA ALA A 401 16.57 34.34 15.19
C ALA A 401 17.80 35.12 15.70
N THR A 402 18.33 36.06 14.91
CA THR A 402 19.48 36.89 15.30
C THR A 402 19.06 37.93 16.33
N ALA A 403 17.91 38.57 16.12
CA ALA A 403 17.32 39.52 17.04
C ALA A 403 16.92 38.86 18.37
N ILE A 404 16.41 37.63 18.34
CA ILE A 404 16.10 36.85 19.56
C ILE A 404 17.39 36.51 20.32
N ALA A 405 18.41 36.00 19.64
CA ALA A 405 19.69 35.66 20.26
C ALA A 405 20.39 36.90 20.87
N ALA A 406 20.24 38.06 20.24
CA ALA A 406 20.74 39.34 20.74
C ALA A 406 19.82 40.00 21.79
N GLN A 407 18.66 39.41 22.08
CA GLN A 407 17.60 39.98 22.92
C GLN A 407 17.19 41.40 22.50
N THR A 408 17.19 41.66 21.20
CA THR A 408 16.74 42.93 20.62
C THR A 408 15.28 43.14 20.98
N ALA A 409 14.98 44.27 21.61
CA ALA A 409 13.64 44.57 22.04
C ALA A 409 12.80 45.23 20.93
N VAL A 410 11.51 44.90 20.90
CA VAL A 410 10.50 45.52 20.04
C VAL A 410 9.76 46.57 20.85
N GLU A 411 9.66 47.80 20.35
CA GLU A 411 8.83 48.86 20.94
C GLU A 411 7.59 49.12 20.08
N ILE A 412 6.43 49.12 20.72
CA ILE A 412 5.12 49.24 20.12
C ILE A 412 4.44 50.48 20.69
N ASP A 413 4.06 51.43 19.84
CA ASP A 413 3.36 52.62 20.28
C ASP A 413 1.84 52.40 20.27
N VAL A 414 1.34 51.82 21.36
CA VAL A 414 -0.09 51.52 21.49
C VAL A 414 -0.94 52.78 21.69
N SER A 415 -0.34 53.90 22.11
CA SER A 415 -1.06 55.16 22.24
C SER A 415 -1.46 55.74 20.88
N SER A 416 -0.71 55.43 19.83
CA SER A 416 -1.01 55.87 18.45
C SER A 416 -2.32 55.30 17.90
N ASP A 417 -2.80 54.18 18.44
CA ASP A 417 -4.07 53.56 18.06
C ASP A 417 -5.28 54.17 18.78
N HIS A 418 -5.03 55.04 19.76
CA HIS A 418 -6.03 55.70 20.60
C HIS A 418 -5.70 57.20 20.74
N PRO A 419 -5.95 58.02 19.71
CA PRO A 419 -5.57 59.44 19.73
C PRO A 419 -6.18 60.24 20.89
N ASP A 420 -7.34 59.81 21.38
CA ASP A 420 -8.07 60.40 22.52
C ASP A 420 -7.74 59.71 23.87
N GLY A 421 -6.84 58.73 23.86
CA GLY A 421 -6.43 57.96 25.04
C GLY A 421 -5.28 58.60 25.82
N ASP A 422 -5.29 58.44 27.14
CA ASP A 422 -4.18 58.87 27.98
C ASP A 422 -3.01 57.87 27.90
N ALA A 423 -1.94 58.24 27.20
CA ALA A 423 -0.74 57.41 27.04
C ALA A 423 -0.11 56.95 28.38
N ALA A 424 -0.26 57.72 29.46
CA ALA A 424 0.28 57.33 30.77
C ALA A 424 -0.53 56.21 31.45
N SER A 425 -1.81 56.04 31.05
CA SER A 425 -2.75 55.09 31.62
C SER A 425 -2.61 53.65 31.11
N VAL A 426 -1.78 53.41 30.08
CA VAL A 426 -1.58 52.07 29.47
C VAL A 426 -1.19 51.04 30.53
N LYS A 427 -1.93 49.95 30.66
CA LYS A 427 -1.64 48.85 31.59
C LYS A 427 -1.73 47.50 30.88
N LEU A 428 -0.77 46.62 31.15
CA LEU A 428 -0.82 45.22 30.73
C LEU A 428 -1.82 44.45 31.59
N LEU A 429 -2.58 43.57 30.97
CA LEU A 429 -3.34 42.54 31.68
C LEU A 429 -2.37 41.50 32.24
N ASP A 430 -2.72 40.92 33.38
CA ASP A 430 -1.91 39.91 34.09
C ASP A 430 -0.45 40.36 34.32
N ALA A 431 -0.25 41.64 34.63
CA ALA A 431 1.05 42.18 34.98
C ALA A 431 1.55 41.59 36.30
N ASP A 432 2.87 41.43 36.43
CA ASP A 432 3.53 40.92 37.63
C ASP A 432 3.62 41.98 38.74
N ASP A 433 3.40 43.25 38.39
CA ASP A 433 3.52 44.40 39.28
C ASP A 433 2.18 45.09 39.54
N GLU A 434 1.99 45.63 40.75
CA GLU A 434 0.77 46.36 41.14
C GLU A 434 0.51 47.60 40.28
N SER A 435 1.56 48.15 39.64
CA SER A 435 1.43 49.26 38.68
C SER A 435 0.84 48.85 37.32
N GLY A 436 0.78 47.55 37.00
CA GLY A 436 0.28 47.06 35.73
C GLY A 436 1.22 47.32 34.55
N LYS A 437 2.53 47.49 34.79
CA LYS A 437 3.50 47.99 33.80
C LYS A 437 4.48 46.94 33.32
N THR A 438 4.62 45.79 33.98
CA THR A 438 5.58 44.74 33.60
C THR A 438 4.92 43.37 33.61
N ARG A 439 5.20 42.54 32.59
CA ARG A 439 4.71 41.15 32.51
C ARG A 439 5.79 40.24 31.93
N THR A 440 6.14 39.19 32.65
CA THR A 440 7.07 38.15 32.23
C THR A 440 6.29 36.94 31.74
N VAL A 441 6.55 36.54 30.50
CA VAL A 441 5.98 35.33 29.90
C VAL A 441 7.09 34.30 29.80
N SER A 442 7.06 33.30 30.68
CA SER A 442 8.07 32.23 30.76
C SER A 442 8.28 31.58 29.40
N GLY A 443 9.53 31.51 28.94
CA GLY A 443 9.89 30.91 27.65
C GLY A 443 9.65 31.83 26.44
N ALA A 444 9.15 33.05 26.65
CA ALA A 444 8.98 34.05 25.59
C ALA A 444 9.76 35.33 25.86
N GLY A 445 9.58 36.00 27.00
CA GLY A 445 10.23 37.27 27.27
C GLY A 445 9.49 38.18 28.24
N ILE A 446 9.96 39.42 28.31
CA ILE A 446 9.44 40.45 29.22
C ILE A 446 8.78 41.58 28.43
N TRP A 447 7.53 41.85 28.78
CA TRP A 447 6.76 43.02 28.35
C TRP A 447 6.86 44.12 29.40
N SER A 448 7.06 45.37 28.97
CA SER A 448 7.15 46.54 29.86
C SER A 448 6.47 47.76 29.23
N VAL A 449 5.88 48.65 30.04
CA VAL A 449 5.17 49.84 29.56
C VAL A 449 5.91 51.11 29.98
N ALA A 450 6.25 51.95 29.01
CA ALA A 450 6.87 53.25 29.22
C ALA A 450 5.85 54.36 29.51
N LYS A 451 6.30 55.47 30.11
CA LYS A 451 5.43 56.61 30.51
C LYS A 451 4.78 57.34 29.34
N ASN A 452 5.32 57.18 28.12
CA ASN A 452 4.79 57.75 26.89
C ASN A 452 3.81 56.80 26.17
N GLY A 453 3.33 55.74 26.84
CA GLY A 453 2.37 54.81 26.26
C GLY A 453 2.97 53.78 25.31
N LYS A 454 4.29 53.67 25.21
CA LYS A 454 4.94 52.60 24.43
C LYS A 454 5.04 51.32 25.24
N VAL A 455 4.72 50.19 24.62
CA VAL A 455 4.91 48.85 25.17
C VAL A 455 6.15 48.23 24.53
N LYS A 456 7.08 47.73 25.34
CA LYS A 456 8.34 47.13 24.93
C LYS A 456 8.36 45.65 25.27
N PHE A 457 8.59 44.80 24.28
CA PHE A 457 8.87 43.38 24.44
C PHE A 457 10.36 43.10 24.29
N THR A 458 10.96 42.36 25.22
CA THR A 458 12.36 41.89 25.14
C THR A 458 12.36 40.36 25.21
N PRO A 459 12.80 39.64 24.17
CA PRO A 459 12.69 38.19 24.13
C PRO A 459 13.71 37.51 25.08
N GLU A 460 13.34 36.34 25.59
CA GLU A 460 14.32 35.40 26.13
C GLU A 460 15.11 34.76 24.99
N THR A 461 16.38 34.44 25.22
CA THR A 461 17.22 33.76 24.21
C THR A 461 16.69 32.37 23.83
N ALA A 462 15.82 31.79 24.65
CA ALA A 462 15.17 30.51 24.43
C ALA A 462 13.78 30.63 23.77
N PHE A 463 13.35 31.84 23.38
CA PHE A 463 12.07 32.04 22.70
C PHE A 463 12.04 31.30 21.37
N ALA A 464 11.23 30.25 21.33
CA ALA A 464 11.14 29.32 20.20
C ALA A 464 9.85 29.49 19.37
N GLY A 465 9.06 30.54 19.61
CA GLY A 465 7.90 30.88 18.77
C GLY A 465 6.60 30.17 19.15
N PRO A 466 5.53 30.33 18.33
CA PRO A 466 5.49 31.19 17.14
C PRO A 466 5.23 32.68 17.46
N ALA A 467 4.76 32.99 18.68
CA ALA A 467 4.35 34.33 19.08
C ALA A 467 4.57 34.60 20.58
N ALA A 468 4.92 35.84 20.91
CA ALA A 468 4.79 36.39 22.25
C ALA A 468 3.51 37.25 22.31
N LEU A 469 2.66 36.97 23.30
CA LEU A 469 1.37 37.62 23.45
C LEU A 469 1.32 38.47 24.73
N ALA A 470 0.71 39.64 24.65
CA ALA A 470 0.30 40.44 25.79
C ALA A 470 -1.04 41.09 25.50
N SER A 471 -1.79 41.48 26.53
CA SER A 471 -2.97 42.32 26.34
C SER A 471 -2.81 43.59 27.16
N TYR A 472 -3.39 44.68 26.69
CA TYR A 472 -3.34 45.97 27.39
C TYR A 472 -4.70 46.67 27.40
N THR A 473 -4.86 47.62 28.32
CA THR A 473 -5.93 48.62 28.31
C THR A 473 -5.31 50.01 28.33
N ILE A 474 -6.03 50.98 27.78
CA ILE A 474 -5.72 52.41 27.88
C ILE A 474 -7.01 53.14 28.28
N GLU A 475 -6.93 54.22 29.04
CA GLU A 475 -8.09 55.01 29.44
C GLU A 475 -8.42 56.08 28.41
N VAL A 476 -9.68 56.13 27.98
CA VAL A 476 -10.25 57.22 27.15
C VAL A 476 -11.29 57.94 28.00
N GLY A 477 -11.08 59.24 28.25
CA GLY A 477 -11.95 60.01 29.14
C GLY A 477 -12.03 59.46 30.58
N GLY A 478 -10.96 58.82 31.07
CA GLY A 478 -10.87 58.21 32.40
C GLY A 478 -11.54 56.84 32.55
N THR A 479 -11.96 56.22 31.45
CA THR A 479 -12.53 54.85 31.45
C THR A 479 -11.60 53.92 30.66
N PRO A 480 -11.18 52.76 31.23
CA PRO A 480 -10.38 51.78 30.50
C PRO A 480 -11.11 51.25 29.25
N THR A 481 -10.39 51.14 28.13
CA THR A 481 -10.89 50.47 26.94
C THR A 481 -11.09 48.97 27.20
N ALA A 482 -11.80 48.31 26.28
CA ALA A 482 -11.73 46.86 26.19
C ALA A 482 -10.26 46.41 26.03
N PRO A 483 -9.87 45.25 26.61
CA PRO A 483 -8.53 44.69 26.42
C PRO A 483 -8.20 44.52 24.94
N GLN A 484 -7.01 44.97 24.55
CA GLN A 484 -6.46 44.79 23.20
C GLN A 484 -5.23 43.90 23.27
N GLU A 485 -5.07 43.01 22.29
CA GLU A 485 -3.95 42.09 22.23
C GLU A 485 -2.76 42.71 21.46
N LEU A 486 -1.55 42.38 21.91
CA LEU A 486 -0.28 42.64 21.29
C LEU A 486 0.38 41.31 20.97
N ARG A 487 0.87 41.20 19.74
CA ARG A 487 1.48 40.00 19.22
C ARG A 487 2.83 40.36 18.60
N VAL A 488 3.90 39.76 19.11
CA VAL A 488 5.23 39.83 18.48
C VAL A 488 5.56 38.44 17.95
N LEU A 489 5.75 38.33 16.64
CA LEU A 489 5.98 37.04 15.98
C LEU A 489 7.46 36.76 15.76
N MET A 490 7.80 35.47 15.69
CA MET A 490 9.06 35.06 15.07
C MET A 490 8.93 35.18 13.55
N ALA A 491 9.87 35.85 12.91
CA ALA A 491 9.89 35.98 11.45
C ALA A 491 10.23 34.64 10.79
N GLY A 492 9.43 34.20 9.82
CA GLY A 492 9.70 33.03 8.98
C GLY A 492 9.12 31.68 9.48
N GLU A 493 8.31 31.66 10.55
CA GLU A 493 7.54 30.46 10.92
C GLU A 493 6.12 30.51 10.34
N ALA A 494 5.78 29.55 9.46
CA ALA A 494 4.44 29.40 8.95
C ALA A 494 3.45 29.03 10.07
N THR A 495 2.35 29.76 10.19
CA THR A 495 1.32 29.48 11.22
C THR A 495 0.37 28.35 10.83
N GLY A 496 0.49 27.83 9.60
CA GLY A 496 -0.16 26.64 9.06
C GLY A 496 -0.06 26.64 7.53
N THR A 497 0.06 25.49 6.86
CA THR A 497 0.12 25.45 5.39
C THR A 497 -1.28 25.23 4.80
N GLY A 498 -1.81 26.23 4.11
CA GLY A 498 -2.95 26.08 3.21
C GLY A 498 -2.51 25.67 1.80
N LEU A 499 -3.44 25.07 1.06
CA LEU A 499 -3.38 24.89 -0.39
C LEU A 499 -4.55 25.67 -0.99
N ALA A 500 -4.32 26.40 -2.07
CA ALA A 500 -5.37 27.18 -2.72
C ALA A 500 -5.26 27.11 -4.26
N GLY A 501 -6.43 27.11 -4.92
CA GLY A 501 -6.65 26.76 -6.33
C GLY A 501 -7.84 25.79 -6.49
N PRO A 502 -8.33 25.52 -7.72
CA PRO A 502 -9.31 24.47 -7.93
C PRO A 502 -8.69 23.15 -7.50
N SER A 503 -9.22 22.52 -6.44
CA SER A 503 -8.67 21.25 -5.95
C SER A 503 -8.60 20.24 -7.11
N PRO A 504 -7.57 19.39 -7.22
CA PRO A 504 -7.50 18.34 -8.23
C PRO A 504 -8.80 17.51 -8.34
N ALA A 505 -9.48 17.28 -7.21
CA ALA A 505 -10.78 16.61 -7.15
C ALA A 505 -11.91 17.37 -7.88
N THR A 506 -11.89 18.70 -7.85
CA THR A 506 -12.87 19.54 -8.56
C THR A 506 -12.63 19.50 -10.06
N ILE A 507 -11.36 19.59 -10.49
CA ILE A 507 -10.98 19.46 -11.90
C ILE A 507 -11.39 18.08 -12.42
N ASP A 508 -11.02 17.00 -11.71
CA ASP A 508 -11.39 15.63 -12.06
C ASP A 508 -12.93 15.48 -12.20
N LYS A 509 -13.70 16.01 -11.24
CA LYS A 509 -15.16 15.97 -11.27
C LYS A 509 -15.72 16.68 -12.50
N THR A 510 -15.22 17.87 -12.83
CA THR A 510 -15.66 18.62 -14.01
C THR A 510 -15.34 17.85 -15.30
N LEU A 511 -14.11 17.37 -15.44
CA LEU A 511 -13.68 16.64 -16.64
C LEU A 511 -14.48 15.36 -16.88
N ARG A 512 -14.79 14.59 -15.82
CA ARG A 512 -15.65 13.40 -15.95
C ARG A 512 -17.04 13.75 -16.47
N ALA A 513 -17.59 14.90 -16.06
CA ALA A 513 -18.92 15.32 -16.46
C ALA A 513 -18.98 15.79 -17.92
N VAL A 514 -17.92 16.42 -18.42
CA VAL A 514 -17.95 17.15 -19.70
C VAL A 514 -17.05 16.56 -20.80
N VAL A 515 -16.09 15.70 -20.46
CA VAL A 515 -15.12 15.11 -21.40
C VAL A 515 -15.18 13.58 -21.37
N PRO A 516 -15.93 12.92 -22.28
CA PRO A 516 -16.02 11.46 -22.35
C PRO A 516 -14.67 10.76 -22.50
N LEU A 517 -13.75 11.34 -23.29
CA LEU A 517 -12.39 10.80 -23.47
C LEU A 517 -11.61 10.73 -22.16
N TYR A 518 -11.78 11.70 -21.26
CA TYR A 518 -11.13 11.68 -19.94
C TYR A 518 -11.58 10.46 -19.14
N THR A 519 -12.89 10.19 -19.13
CA THR A 519 -13.45 9.01 -18.46
C THR A 519 -12.96 7.71 -19.09
N GLU A 520 -12.82 7.65 -20.42
CA GLU A 520 -12.25 6.50 -21.13
C GLU A 520 -10.79 6.24 -20.70
N VAL A 521 -9.95 7.28 -20.66
CA VAL A 521 -8.56 7.16 -20.19
C VAL A 521 -8.48 6.65 -18.74
N MET A 522 -9.31 7.19 -17.83
CA MET A 522 -9.34 6.71 -16.44
C MET A 522 -9.85 5.26 -16.32
N ASN A 523 -10.77 4.84 -17.20
CA ASN A 523 -11.24 3.45 -17.27
C ASN A 523 -10.14 2.52 -17.78
N GLU A 524 -9.35 2.93 -18.75
CA GLU A 524 -8.20 2.15 -19.26
C GLU A 524 -7.11 1.97 -18.19
N ILE A 525 -6.82 3.01 -17.40
CA ILE A 525 -5.92 2.89 -16.24
C ILE A 525 -6.49 1.89 -15.22
N ALA A 526 -7.78 1.98 -14.89
CA ALA A 526 -8.41 1.03 -13.98
C ALA A 526 -8.36 -0.41 -14.52
N SER A 527 -8.62 -0.61 -15.81
CA SER A 527 -8.53 -1.91 -16.48
C SER A 527 -7.12 -2.50 -16.40
N TYR A 528 -6.09 -1.68 -16.67
CA TYR A 528 -4.68 -2.06 -16.52
C TYR A 528 -4.37 -2.54 -15.10
N MET A 529 -4.78 -1.78 -14.09
CA MET A 529 -4.53 -2.10 -12.69
C MET A 529 -5.32 -3.32 -12.21
N ASN A 530 -6.47 -3.61 -12.83
CA ASN A 530 -7.32 -4.75 -12.52
C ASN A 530 -6.90 -6.06 -13.20
N ALA A 531 -5.98 -6.01 -14.18
CA ALA A 531 -5.37 -7.20 -14.77
C ALA A 531 -4.32 -7.78 -13.82
N MET A 532 -4.76 -8.66 -12.92
CA MET A 532 -3.97 -9.12 -11.78
C MET A 532 -3.62 -10.61 -11.85
N PRO A 533 -2.41 -10.98 -11.39
CA PRO A 533 -2.04 -12.37 -11.14
C PRO A 533 -2.93 -13.00 -10.04
N PRO A 534 -3.32 -14.28 -10.17
CA PRO A 534 -4.36 -14.86 -9.32
C PRO A 534 -3.85 -15.42 -7.97
N ALA A 535 -2.55 -15.62 -7.75
CA ALA A 535 -2.04 -16.36 -6.58
C ALA A 535 -2.56 -15.86 -5.22
N ALA A 536 -2.71 -14.54 -5.05
CA ALA A 536 -3.24 -13.97 -3.82
C ALA A 536 -4.73 -14.29 -3.61
N ALA A 537 -5.54 -14.28 -4.68
CA ALA A 537 -6.92 -14.76 -4.62
C ALA A 537 -6.98 -16.23 -4.21
N LEU A 538 -6.08 -17.06 -4.77
CA LEU A 538 -6.01 -18.48 -4.46
C LEU A 538 -5.59 -18.74 -3.03
N ALA A 539 -4.66 -17.95 -2.46
CA ALA A 539 -4.34 -18.02 -1.04
C ALA A 539 -5.58 -17.73 -0.16
N GLY A 540 -6.42 -16.79 -0.59
CA GLY A 540 -7.71 -16.50 0.05
C GLY A 540 -8.66 -17.69 -0.04
N ILE A 541 -8.81 -18.27 -1.22
CA ILE A 541 -9.67 -19.44 -1.46
C ILE A 541 -9.18 -20.65 -0.67
N TYR A 542 -7.88 -20.89 -0.60
CA TYR A 542 -7.30 -21.96 0.23
C TYR A 542 -7.66 -21.73 1.69
N THR A 543 -7.50 -20.50 2.18
CA THR A 543 -7.84 -20.12 3.55
C THR A 543 -9.32 -20.36 3.85
N MET A 544 -10.20 -19.93 2.96
CA MET A 544 -11.64 -20.15 3.05
C MET A 544 -12.01 -21.64 3.06
N VAL A 545 -11.49 -22.41 2.11
CA VAL A 545 -11.80 -23.85 1.97
C VAL A 545 -11.29 -24.63 3.17
N ASP A 546 -10.08 -24.35 3.63
CA ASP A 546 -9.51 -24.99 4.82
C ASP A 546 -10.37 -24.73 6.05
N ASN A 547 -10.75 -23.47 6.29
CA ASN A 547 -11.52 -23.08 7.47
C ASN A 547 -12.95 -23.63 7.45
N THR A 548 -13.52 -23.89 6.28
CA THR A 548 -14.93 -24.32 6.14
C THR A 548 -15.11 -25.82 5.92
N ARG A 549 -14.15 -26.47 5.24
CA ARG A 549 -14.26 -27.88 4.83
C ARG A 549 -13.00 -28.72 5.09
N GLY A 550 -11.97 -28.12 5.71
CA GLY A 550 -10.71 -28.78 6.01
C GLY A 550 -9.74 -28.82 4.83
N VAL A 551 -8.45 -28.92 5.15
CA VAL A 551 -7.33 -28.91 4.20
C VAL A 551 -7.35 -30.08 3.19
N TRP A 552 -8.05 -31.17 3.54
CA TRP A 552 -8.25 -32.34 2.68
C TRP A 552 -9.24 -32.10 1.55
N LYS A 553 -10.00 -31.01 1.55
CA LYS A 553 -10.83 -30.64 0.42
C LYS A 553 -10.04 -29.90 -0.64
N ALA A 554 -10.13 -30.36 -1.90
CA ALA A 554 -9.57 -29.65 -3.04
C ALA A 554 -10.11 -28.19 -3.14
N PRO A 555 -9.22 -27.18 -3.24
CA PRO A 555 -9.59 -25.77 -3.38
C PRO A 555 -9.93 -25.41 -4.85
N ALA A 556 -10.77 -26.24 -5.47
CA ALA A 556 -11.29 -26.07 -6.83
C ALA A 556 -12.81 -26.25 -6.83
N ASN A 557 -13.44 -25.84 -7.93
CA ASN A 557 -14.87 -25.62 -8.05
C ASN A 557 -15.35 -24.59 -7.01
N VAL A 558 -14.66 -23.45 -6.94
CA VAL A 558 -14.94 -22.32 -6.05
C VAL A 558 -14.97 -21.05 -6.88
N SER A 559 -16.00 -20.23 -6.68
CA SER A 559 -16.15 -18.95 -7.37
C SER A 559 -15.19 -17.90 -6.80
N MET A 560 -14.67 -17.06 -7.68
CA MET A 560 -13.74 -15.98 -7.31
C MET A 560 -14.49 -14.67 -7.10
N ASN A 561 -14.34 -14.09 -5.90
CA ASN A 561 -14.91 -12.79 -5.58
C ASN A 561 -14.09 -11.66 -6.19
N SER A 562 -14.80 -10.60 -6.59
CA SER A 562 -14.23 -9.40 -7.23
C SER A 562 -13.46 -9.66 -8.53
N VAL A 563 -13.73 -10.79 -9.17
CA VAL A 563 -13.25 -11.15 -10.51
C VAL A 563 -14.41 -10.99 -11.49
N VAL A 564 -14.18 -10.19 -12.53
CA VAL A 564 -15.13 -9.98 -13.62
C VAL A 564 -15.07 -11.15 -14.61
N ALA A 565 -13.86 -11.50 -15.04
CA ALA A 565 -13.58 -12.60 -15.96
C ALA A 565 -12.10 -12.99 -15.92
N PRO A 566 -11.72 -14.18 -16.40
CA PRO A 566 -10.32 -14.46 -16.73
C PRO A 566 -9.84 -13.56 -17.88
N MET A 567 -8.56 -13.21 -17.90
CA MET A 567 -7.96 -12.40 -18.99
C MET A 567 -7.92 -13.15 -20.32
N VAL A 568 -7.94 -14.49 -20.26
CA VAL A 568 -8.01 -15.37 -21.42
C VAL A 568 -9.10 -16.41 -21.18
N ASN A 569 -10.00 -16.58 -22.15
CA ASN A 569 -10.97 -17.66 -22.09
C ASN A 569 -10.31 -18.95 -22.57
N ILE A 570 -10.31 -19.97 -21.72
CA ILE A 570 -9.70 -21.27 -22.00
C ILE A 570 -10.80 -22.26 -22.38
N ASP A 571 -10.65 -22.92 -23.53
CA ASP A 571 -11.55 -24.00 -23.96
C ASP A 571 -11.15 -25.37 -23.36
N HIS A 572 -11.86 -26.43 -23.73
CA HIS A 572 -11.59 -27.76 -23.19
C HIS A 572 -10.25 -28.35 -23.66
N ALA A 573 -9.89 -28.14 -24.93
CA ALA A 573 -8.66 -28.68 -25.52
C ALA A 573 -7.42 -27.96 -24.98
N GLU A 574 -7.51 -26.65 -24.80
CA GLU A 574 -6.47 -25.86 -24.16
C GLU A 574 -6.28 -26.29 -22.70
N GLN A 575 -7.37 -26.54 -21.96
CA GLN A 575 -7.31 -27.01 -20.58
C GLN A 575 -6.66 -28.39 -20.46
N GLU A 576 -6.89 -29.31 -21.41
CA GLU A 576 -6.28 -30.65 -21.39
C GLU A 576 -4.76 -30.57 -21.26
N ASN A 577 -4.12 -29.73 -22.08
CA ASN A 577 -2.68 -29.49 -22.04
C ASN A 577 -2.20 -28.73 -20.78
N LEU A 578 -3.07 -27.95 -20.12
CA LEU A 578 -2.75 -27.35 -18.82
C LEU A 578 -2.70 -28.42 -17.73
N ASN A 579 -3.66 -29.33 -17.74
CA ASN A 579 -3.78 -30.38 -16.75
C ASN A 579 -2.71 -31.48 -16.93
N VAL A 580 -2.55 -32.04 -18.12
CA VAL A 580 -1.55 -33.09 -18.41
C VAL A 580 -0.65 -32.60 -19.53
N SER A 581 0.66 -32.61 -19.30
CA SER A 581 1.63 -32.23 -20.34
C SER A 581 2.80 -33.21 -20.39
N THR A 582 3.50 -33.22 -21.51
CA THR A 582 4.73 -34.02 -21.70
C THR A 582 5.84 -33.63 -20.73
N THR A 583 5.83 -32.40 -20.22
CA THR A 583 6.77 -31.93 -19.18
C THR A 583 6.45 -32.44 -17.79
N GLY A 584 5.24 -32.98 -17.58
CA GLY A 584 4.70 -33.38 -16.28
C GLY A 584 4.30 -32.25 -15.33
N LYS A 585 4.44 -30.99 -15.76
CA LYS A 585 4.14 -29.80 -14.96
C LYS A 585 2.70 -29.34 -15.17
N SER A 586 1.81 -29.66 -14.24
CA SER A 586 0.40 -29.22 -14.33
C SER A 586 0.25 -27.73 -14.01
N ILE A 587 -0.71 -27.09 -14.67
CA ILE A 587 -1.14 -25.72 -14.40
C ILE A 587 -2.64 -25.74 -14.19
N ASN A 588 -3.13 -25.08 -13.14
CA ASN A 588 -4.55 -25.06 -12.80
C ASN A 588 -5.28 -23.98 -13.57
N ALA A 589 -6.38 -24.35 -14.23
CA ALA A 589 -7.18 -23.42 -15.02
C ALA A 589 -8.13 -22.58 -14.14
N ILE A 590 -8.34 -21.33 -14.53
CA ILE A 590 -9.43 -20.46 -14.05
C ILE A 590 -10.36 -20.21 -15.24
N ARG A 591 -11.66 -20.53 -15.10
CA ARG A 591 -12.60 -20.55 -16.23
C ARG A 591 -13.95 -19.92 -15.90
N PRO A 592 -14.60 -19.26 -16.87
CA PRO A 592 -15.97 -18.78 -16.69
C PRO A 592 -16.98 -19.90 -16.98
N PHE A 593 -18.03 -19.96 -16.17
CA PHE A 593 -19.17 -20.86 -16.34
C PHE A 593 -20.47 -20.05 -16.30
N VAL A 594 -21.34 -20.31 -17.27
CA VAL A 594 -22.64 -19.62 -17.37
C VAL A 594 -23.48 -19.95 -16.14
N GLY A 595 -23.88 -18.93 -15.39
CA GLY A 595 -24.67 -19.08 -14.16
C GLY A 595 -23.87 -19.29 -12.87
N GLU A 596 -22.58 -19.63 -12.95
CA GLU A 596 -21.70 -19.87 -11.78
C GLU A 596 -20.56 -18.85 -11.65
N GLY A 597 -20.34 -18.03 -12.69
CA GLY A 597 -19.29 -17.00 -12.70
C GLY A 597 -17.92 -17.58 -13.02
N THR A 598 -16.86 -16.93 -12.53
CA THR A 598 -15.48 -17.39 -12.74
C THR A 598 -15.06 -18.35 -11.64
N LEU A 599 -14.74 -19.58 -12.00
CA LEU A 599 -14.38 -20.64 -11.06
C LEU A 599 -12.90 -21.01 -11.16
N VAL A 600 -12.30 -21.33 -10.01
CA VAL A 600 -11.05 -22.10 -9.96
C VAL A 600 -11.34 -23.53 -10.39
N TRP A 601 -10.70 -23.99 -11.46
CA TRP A 601 -11.05 -25.24 -12.15
C TRP A 601 -9.87 -26.21 -12.28
N GLY A 602 -9.01 -26.24 -11.25
CA GLY A 602 -7.91 -27.20 -11.11
C GLY A 602 -7.39 -27.25 -9.67
N ALA A 603 -6.93 -28.42 -9.24
CA ALA A 603 -6.39 -28.65 -7.89
C ALA A 603 -5.10 -29.49 -7.90
N ARG A 604 -4.31 -29.42 -8.97
CA ARG A 604 -3.03 -30.14 -9.12
C ARG A 604 -1.85 -29.32 -8.60
N THR A 605 -0.87 -30.00 -8.04
CA THR A 605 0.46 -29.42 -7.78
C THR A 605 1.21 -29.27 -9.10
N LEU A 606 2.41 -28.69 -9.09
CA LEU A 606 3.27 -28.69 -10.28
C LEU A 606 3.80 -30.09 -10.59
N ASP A 607 3.80 -31.03 -9.64
CA ASP A 607 4.13 -32.44 -9.88
C ASP A 607 2.91 -33.23 -10.40
N GLY A 608 2.41 -32.80 -11.57
CA GLY A 608 1.15 -33.23 -12.14
C GLY A 608 1.07 -34.70 -12.53
N ASN A 609 2.20 -35.27 -12.95
CA ASN A 609 2.26 -36.66 -13.41
C ASN A 609 2.44 -37.66 -12.26
N SER A 610 2.81 -37.20 -11.07
CA SER A 610 2.91 -38.05 -9.88
C SER A 610 1.60 -38.77 -9.59
N LEU A 611 1.68 -39.98 -9.04
CA LEU A 611 0.50 -40.70 -8.53
C LEU A 611 0.27 -40.44 -7.05
N ASP A 612 1.29 -39.95 -6.34
CA ASP A 612 1.26 -39.72 -4.90
C ASP A 612 0.96 -38.25 -4.59
N TRP A 613 1.63 -37.33 -5.27
CA TRP A 613 1.66 -35.90 -4.93
C TRP A 613 0.95 -34.99 -5.93
N ARG A 614 0.15 -35.59 -6.83
CA ARG A 614 -0.58 -34.87 -7.89
C ARG A 614 -1.45 -33.73 -7.39
N TYR A 615 -2.08 -33.87 -6.23
CA TYR A 615 -3.18 -33.02 -5.79
C TYR A 615 -2.78 -32.12 -4.62
N ILE A 616 -3.19 -30.86 -4.70
CA ILE A 616 -2.91 -29.82 -3.70
C ILE A 616 -3.41 -30.22 -2.31
N ASN A 617 -4.67 -30.68 -2.22
CA ASN A 617 -5.27 -31.08 -0.95
C ASN A 617 -4.57 -32.30 -0.34
N VAL A 618 -4.09 -33.23 -1.17
CA VAL A 618 -3.33 -34.40 -0.69
C VAL A 618 -2.00 -33.94 -0.08
N ARG A 619 -1.23 -33.11 -0.80
CA ARG A 619 0.05 -32.59 -0.28
C ARG A 619 -0.15 -31.78 1.01
N ARG A 620 -1.08 -30.83 1.01
CA ARG A 620 -1.32 -29.95 2.15
C ARG A 620 -1.88 -30.69 3.37
N THR A 621 -2.67 -31.75 3.18
CA THR A 621 -3.11 -32.62 4.28
C THR A 621 -1.94 -33.38 4.89
N MET A 622 -1.04 -33.93 4.06
CA MET A 622 0.17 -34.59 4.56
C MET A 622 1.07 -33.63 5.34
N ILE A 623 1.29 -32.42 4.82
CA ILE A 623 2.03 -31.37 5.53
C ILE A 623 1.42 -31.10 6.91
N MET A 624 0.10 -30.95 7.01
CA MET A 624 -0.59 -30.71 8.28
C MET A 624 -0.41 -31.87 9.26
N ILE A 625 -0.55 -33.13 8.79
CA ILE A 625 -0.40 -34.32 9.63
C ILE A 625 1.03 -34.44 10.14
N GLU A 626 2.02 -34.34 9.24
CA GLU A 626 3.45 -34.42 9.56
C GLU A 626 3.83 -33.36 10.59
N GLU A 627 3.41 -32.11 10.39
CA GLU A 627 3.76 -31.00 11.26
C GLU A 627 3.09 -31.11 12.64
N SER A 628 1.82 -31.52 12.68
CA SER A 628 1.10 -31.73 13.94
C SER A 628 1.75 -32.83 14.78
N ILE A 629 2.05 -33.98 14.17
CA ILE A 629 2.73 -35.09 14.84
C ILE A 629 4.14 -34.68 15.29
N ARG A 630 4.89 -33.97 14.45
CA ARG A 630 6.24 -33.49 14.77
C ARG A 630 6.23 -32.57 15.99
N LEU A 631 5.31 -31.61 16.07
CA LEU A 631 5.21 -30.71 17.21
C LEU A 631 4.84 -31.45 18.50
N ALA A 632 3.91 -32.41 18.44
CA ALA A 632 3.54 -33.21 19.60
C ALA A 632 4.69 -34.13 20.05
N ALA A 633 5.44 -34.70 19.11
CA ALA A 633 6.59 -35.56 19.40
C ALA A 633 7.73 -34.82 20.11
N LYS A 634 7.85 -33.50 19.98
CA LYS A 634 8.87 -32.70 20.67
C LYS A 634 8.84 -32.86 22.20
N ALA A 635 7.65 -33.05 22.78
CA ALA A 635 7.50 -33.23 24.22
C ALA A 635 8.13 -34.54 24.74
N TYR A 636 8.43 -35.51 23.85
CA TYR A 636 9.02 -36.80 24.19
C TYR A 636 10.54 -36.84 23.95
N VAL A 637 11.13 -35.74 23.49
CA VAL A 637 12.59 -35.66 23.35
C VAL A 637 13.21 -35.68 24.75
N PHE A 638 14.19 -36.56 24.96
CA PHE A 638 14.82 -36.87 26.26
C PHE A 638 13.98 -37.68 27.26
N GLU A 639 12.77 -38.12 26.89
CA GLU A 639 12.06 -39.12 27.69
C GLU A 639 12.76 -40.49 27.60
N PRO A 640 12.65 -41.36 28.62
CA PRO A 640 13.23 -42.70 28.56
C PRO A 640 12.73 -43.50 27.35
N ASN A 641 13.63 -44.00 26.51
CA ASN A 641 13.31 -44.81 25.32
C ASN A 641 12.85 -46.23 25.71
N THR A 642 11.59 -46.34 26.15
CA THR A 642 11.00 -47.57 26.70
C THR A 642 9.65 -47.88 26.07
N SER A 643 9.18 -49.12 26.23
CA SER A 643 7.87 -49.55 25.74
C SER A 643 6.70 -48.68 26.21
N ALA A 644 6.77 -48.13 27.43
CA ALA A 644 5.75 -47.22 27.96
C ALA A 644 5.67 -45.92 27.14
N THR A 645 6.82 -45.34 26.79
CA THR A 645 6.91 -44.15 25.95
C THR A 645 6.38 -44.43 24.54
N TRP A 646 6.74 -45.58 23.96
CA TRP A 646 6.29 -45.99 22.63
C TRP A 646 4.78 -46.14 22.55
N VAL A 647 4.17 -46.84 23.51
CA VAL A 647 2.71 -47.02 23.58
C VAL A 647 2.01 -45.66 23.72
N THR A 648 2.56 -44.78 24.56
CA THR A 648 1.99 -43.43 24.74
C THR A 648 2.03 -42.63 23.44
N MET A 649 3.17 -42.62 22.74
CA MET A 649 3.29 -41.92 21.45
C MET A 649 2.38 -42.53 20.37
N ARG A 650 2.27 -43.86 20.32
CA ARG A 650 1.37 -44.57 19.40
C ARG A 650 -0.07 -44.11 19.60
N SER A 651 -0.58 -44.24 20.84
CA SER A 651 -1.96 -43.87 21.16
C SER A 651 -2.25 -42.39 20.93
N LEU A 652 -1.26 -41.51 21.19
CA LEU A 652 -1.36 -40.08 20.92
C LEU A 652 -1.54 -39.79 19.42
N ILE A 653 -0.79 -40.47 18.55
CA ILE A 653 -0.91 -40.32 17.10
C ILE A 653 -2.21 -40.95 16.59
N GLU A 654 -2.56 -42.16 17.05
CA GLU A 654 -3.79 -42.85 16.66
C GLU A 654 -5.06 -42.05 17.01
N ASN A 655 -5.11 -41.45 18.20
CA ASN A 655 -6.23 -40.61 18.61
C ASN A 655 -6.39 -39.38 17.71
N PHE A 656 -5.28 -38.76 17.31
CA PHE A 656 -5.27 -37.64 16.38
C PHE A 656 -5.77 -38.04 14.99
N LEU A 657 -5.21 -39.10 14.41
CA LEU A 657 -5.61 -39.58 13.09
C LEU A 657 -7.06 -40.08 13.08
N THR A 658 -7.54 -40.65 14.19
CA THR A 658 -8.96 -40.98 14.37
C THR A 658 -9.83 -39.73 14.29
N SER A 659 -9.42 -38.62 14.89
CA SER A 659 -10.14 -37.34 14.79
C SER A 659 -10.16 -36.82 13.35
N VAL A 660 -9.03 -36.86 12.64
CA VAL A 660 -8.95 -36.45 11.23
C VAL A 660 -9.84 -37.33 10.34
N TRP A 661 -9.84 -38.65 10.55
CA TRP A 661 -10.71 -39.60 9.85
C TRP A 661 -12.19 -39.33 10.11
N LYS A 662 -12.59 -39.10 11.37
CA LYS A 662 -13.99 -38.76 11.71
C LYS A 662 -14.47 -37.45 11.05
N GLN A 663 -13.55 -36.53 10.76
CA GLN A 663 -13.85 -35.28 10.04
C GLN A 663 -13.81 -35.45 8.51
N GLY A 664 -13.51 -36.66 8.00
CA GLY A 664 -13.48 -36.98 6.58
C GLY A 664 -12.17 -36.67 5.87
N GLY A 665 -11.07 -36.41 6.61
CA GLY A 665 -9.76 -36.12 6.01
C GLY A 665 -8.97 -37.34 5.55
N LEU A 666 -9.31 -38.52 6.08
CA LEU A 666 -8.74 -39.81 5.70
C LEU A 666 -9.82 -40.71 5.09
N ALA A 667 -9.46 -41.49 4.08
CA ALA A 667 -10.33 -42.41 3.39
C ALA A 667 -10.32 -43.78 4.05
N GLY A 668 -11.48 -44.40 4.24
CA GLY A 668 -11.62 -45.73 4.82
C GLY A 668 -12.97 -45.89 5.51
N ALA A 669 -13.55 -47.10 5.45
CA ALA A 669 -14.85 -47.35 6.10
C ALA A 669 -14.69 -47.49 7.62
N VAL A 670 -13.51 -47.93 8.07
CA VAL A 670 -13.10 -48.02 9.47
C VAL A 670 -11.70 -47.39 9.64
N PRO A 671 -11.28 -47.03 10.89
CA PRO A 671 -9.96 -46.44 11.12
C PRO A 671 -8.79 -47.26 10.56
N ASP A 672 -8.87 -48.59 10.67
CA ASP A 672 -7.81 -49.51 10.22
C ASP A 672 -7.61 -49.51 8.69
N ASP A 673 -8.63 -49.11 7.92
CA ASP A 673 -8.49 -48.90 6.46
C ASP A 673 -7.80 -47.55 6.17
N ALA A 674 -7.90 -46.60 7.10
CA ALA A 674 -7.55 -45.21 6.90
C ALA A 674 -6.14 -44.86 7.38
N PHE A 675 -5.65 -45.49 8.45
CA PHE A 675 -4.29 -45.27 8.94
C PHE A 675 -3.78 -46.42 9.81
N SER A 676 -2.45 -46.50 9.96
CA SER A 676 -1.80 -47.38 10.95
C SER A 676 -0.56 -46.71 11.55
N VAL A 677 -0.26 -47.02 12.81
CA VAL A 677 0.90 -46.48 13.54
C VAL A 677 1.73 -47.61 14.13
N HIS A 678 3.00 -47.67 13.71
CA HIS A 678 3.95 -48.72 14.08
C HIS A 678 5.09 -48.13 14.91
N VAL A 679 5.38 -48.72 16.08
CA VAL A 679 6.47 -48.28 16.97
C VAL A 679 6.87 -49.36 17.97
N GLY A 680 8.03 -49.98 17.79
CA GLY A 680 8.49 -50.99 18.76
C GLY A 680 9.78 -51.70 18.37
N LEU A 681 10.39 -52.38 19.34
CA LEU A 681 11.56 -53.23 19.13
C LEU A 681 11.17 -54.48 18.32
N GLY A 682 11.82 -54.68 17.17
CA GLY A 682 11.47 -55.71 16.21
C GLY A 682 10.29 -55.36 15.29
N GLU A 683 9.68 -54.18 15.45
CA GLU A 683 8.65 -53.64 14.56
C GLU A 683 9.24 -52.52 13.67
N THR A 684 9.69 -51.42 14.30
CA THR A 684 10.30 -50.26 13.61
C THR A 684 11.73 -49.98 14.05
N MET A 685 12.16 -50.55 15.19
CA MET A 685 13.46 -50.33 15.80
C MET A 685 14.21 -51.64 16.02
N THR A 686 15.52 -51.56 15.98
CA THR A 686 16.46 -52.61 16.37
C THR A 686 17.02 -52.35 17.78
N PRO A 687 17.68 -53.32 18.42
CA PRO A 687 18.39 -53.06 19.68
C PRO A 687 19.45 -51.96 19.56
N VAL A 688 20.09 -51.83 18.39
CA VAL A 688 21.10 -50.80 18.13
C VAL A 688 20.45 -49.42 18.13
N ASP A 689 19.29 -49.26 17.52
CA ASP A 689 18.56 -47.98 17.53
C ASP A 689 18.28 -47.52 18.97
N ILE A 690 17.90 -48.45 19.87
CA ILE A 690 17.66 -48.11 21.28
C ILE A 690 18.95 -47.67 21.97
N LEU A 691 20.06 -48.37 21.73
CA LEU A 691 21.37 -48.01 22.30
C LEU A 691 21.90 -46.67 21.77
N GLU A 692 21.58 -46.34 20.52
CA GLU A 692 21.89 -45.05 19.89
C GLU A 692 20.90 -43.94 20.29
N GLY A 693 19.88 -44.25 21.10
CA GLY A 693 18.86 -43.29 21.54
C GLY A 693 17.85 -42.89 20.46
N ILE A 694 17.73 -43.68 19.39
CA ILE A 694 16.83 -43.45 18.27
C ILE A 694 15.48 -44.13 18.53
N LEU A 695 14.39 -43.37 18.38
CA LEU A 695 13.03 -43.87 18.39
C LEU A 695 12.42 -43.67 17.00
N ARG A 696 12.01 -44.76 16.33
CA ARG A 696 11.37 -44.70 15.00
C ARG A 696 9.90 -45.03 15.06
N ILE A 697 9.07 -44.14 14.50
CA ILE A 697 7.63 -44.33 14.33
C ILE A 697 7.35 -44.32 12.84
N THR A 698 6.61 -45.33 12.36
CA THR A 698 6.10 -45.37 10.99
C THR A 698 4.61 -45.10 11.04
N VAL A 699 4.16 -44.07 10.32
CA VAL A 699 2.75 -43.69 10.21
C VAL A 699 2.33 -43.87 8.76
N LEU A 700 1.28 -44.67 8.52
CA LEU A 700 0.67 -44.86 7.22
C LEU A 700 -0.70 -44.21 7.23
N VAL A 701 -1.06 -43.47 6.17
CA VAL A 701 -2.36 -42.80 6.03
C VAL A 701 -2.89 -42.90 4.61
N ALA A 702 -4.21 -43.05 4.48
CA ALA A 702 -4.93 -43.01 3.22
C ALA A 702 -5.65 -41.66 3.09
N VAL A 703 -5.05 -40.70 2.39
CA VAL A 703 -5.63 -39.36 2.21
C VAL A 703 -6.72 -39.37 1.14
N THR A 704 -7.81 -38.63 1.36
CA THR A 704 -8.90 -38.50 0.38
C THR A 704 -8.43 -37.80 -0.89
N ARG A 705 -8.74 -38.39 -2.05
CA ARG A 705 -8.46 -37.83 -3.38
C ARG A 705 -9.72 -37.19 -3.99
N PRO A 706 -9.60 -36.10 -4.77
CA PRO A 706 -10.74 -35.51 -5.44
C PRO A 706 -11.21 -36.35 -6.64
N ALA A 707 -12.52 -36.38 -6.89
CA ALA A 707 -13.08 -36.87 -8.14
C ALA A 707 -12.94 -35.79 -9.22
N GLU A 708 -11.87 -35.87 -10.03
CA GLU A 708 -11.58 -34.88 -11.08
C GLU A 708 -12.36 -35.15 -12.39
N PHE A 709 -12.64 -36.43 -12.68
CA PHE A 709 -13.35 -36.86 -13.88
C PHE A 709 -14.61 -37.63 -13.48
N ILE A 710 -15.75 -37.32 -14.09
CA ILE A 710 -17.01 -38.04 -13.93
C ILE A 710 -17.45 -38.49 -15.32
N GLU A 711 -17.47 -39.79 -15.57
CA GLU A 711 -18.00 -40.39 -16.80
C GLU A 711 -19.45 -40.86 -16.55
N ILE A 712 -20.39 -40.37 -17.36
CA ILE A 712 -21.79 -40.81 -17.34
C ILE A 712 -22.06 -41.54 -18.65
N THR A 713 -22.14 -42.88 -18.59
CA THR A 713 -22.42 -43.72 -19.75
C THR A 713 -23.93 -43.92 -19.91
N PHE A 714 -24.50 -43.47 -21.03
CA PHE A 714 -25.87 -43.80 -21.40
C PHE A 714 -25.92 -45.06 -22.25
N GLN A 715 -26.73 -46.05 -21.85
CA GLN A 715 -27.03 -47.23 -22.64
C GLN A 715 -28.53 -47.38 -22.79
N GLN A 716 -29.01 -47.44 -24.03
CA GLN A 716 -30.41 -47.76 -24.29
C GLN A 716 -30.63 -49.23 -23.98
N GLN A 717 -31.40 -49.52 -22.93
CA GLN A 717 -31.80 -50.89 -22.64
C GLN A 717 -32.88 -51.33 -23.62
N MET A 718 -32.80 -52.58 -24.10
CA MET A 718 -33.92 -53.20 -24.80
C MET A 718 -35.15 -53.17 -23.90
N GLN A 719 -36.27 -52.74 -24.45
CA GLN A 719 -37.55 -52.72 -23.77
C GLN A 719 -37.88 -54.14 -23.28
N LYS A 720 -37.94 -54.33 -21.96
CA LYS A 720 -38.19 -55.65 -21.33
C LYS A 720 -39.68 -55.99 -21.23
N SER A 721 -40.55 -55.07 -21.63
CA SER A 721 -42.01 -55.23 -21.82
C SER A 721 -42.58 -54.09 -22.64
#